data_AF-A0A928QP00-F1
#
_entry.id   AF-A0A928QP00-F1
#
_cell.length_a   1.000
_cell.length_b   1.000
_cell.length_c   1.000
_cell.angle_alpha   90.00
_cell.angle_beta   90.00
_cell.angle_gamma   90.00
#
_symmetry.space_group_name_H-M   'P 1'
#
loop_
_entity.id
_entity.type
_entity.pdbx_description
1 polymer ?
#
loop_
_entity_poly.entity_id
_entity_poly.type
_entity_poly.pdbx_seq_one_letter_code
_entity_poly.pdbx_strand_id
1 'polypeptide(L)'
;DKPIKSPYYINKADFVACHNPSYITKGFKIVQDVKPGGVFLINCQWTLEELEHHLDAASKRYIAENNIQLYTINAIDLAISVGMGKRTNTILQSAFFSLAKVMPSDEAIGYMKDAAEKSYAKKGMDVVECNWKAIDAGATAYTKIDVPAAWATAEDHKVEAELEGAADTVKVVKTILQPVGKMDGYSLPVSAFDGLADGQFPLGAAAYEKRGVAVTVPHWDETKCIQCNNCAYVCPHATIRPYALTAEEAAAAPAGARLVDVKAGKGKGVYKYTMAVSPLDCMGCGVCVGVCPTKAITMAPQEAELPEQEVWSYMVSKVSRKPEMEDNTVKGSQFRKPLLEFSGSCAGCAETSYARLVTQLFGDRMYISNATGCSSIWGGPAATSPYCVNENGHGPAWANSLFEDNAEHGLGMYTAQAVIRESLANKVRSVMESTVSEERKAACQAWLDTFNDGEANKAATAALIANLEAKVCCDTVAEILSKKEYLSKKSVWIFGGDGWAYDIGFGGVDHVLASNKDVNIFVFDTEVYSNTGGQASKASNIGQVAQFAASGKETKKKSLAEIAMSYGYVYVAQIAMGANPAQTIKAICEAEAYNGPSLIIGYAPCEMHSIKGGMTNCQAEMKKAVDCGYWNLFRFDPSKETGKFQLDSKDPKDGYQEFLMNEARYSRLTREFPDRATDLFAKNEAAAKERWEHLKKLVEMYKD
;
A
#
# COMPACT_ATOMS: atom_id res chain seq x y z
N ASP A 1 -2.96 30.43 34.27
CA ASP A 1 -3.99 30.93 35.22
C ASP A 1 -5.20 31.64 34.59
N LYS A 2 -5.48 31.49 33.28
CA LYS A 2 -6.72 31.97 32.64
C LYS A 2 -7.35 30.85 31.81
N PRO A 3 -8.68 30.84 31.59
CA PRO A 3 -9.31 29.91 30.68
C PRO A 3 -8.73 30.01 29.26
N ILE A 4 -8.43 28.87 28.64
CA ILE A 4 -7.94 28.81 27.26
C ILE A 4 -9.13 29.02 26.31
N LYS A 5 -9.07 30.07 25.49
CA LYS A 5 -10.12 30.45 24.52
C LYS A 5 -9.64 30.41 23.06
N SER A 6 -8.54 29.71 22.79
CA SER A 6 -7.89 29.68 21.47
C SER A 6 -8.20 28.37 20.75
N PRO A 7 -9.33 28.26 20.00
CA PRO A 7 -9.67 27.08 19.21
C PRO A 7 -8.93 27.08 17.85
N TYR A 8 -7.64 27.41 17.86
CA TYR A 8 -6.79 27.50 16.67
C TYR A 8 -5.39 26.98 16.99
N TYR A 9 -4.61 26.63 15.95
CA TYR A 9 -3.24 26.12 16.11
C TYR A 9 -2.31 27.14 16.78
N ILE A 10 -1.35 26.66 17.57
CA ILE A 10 -0.30 27.50 18.14
C ILE A 10 0.61 27.96 17.00
N ASN A 11 0.85 29.27 16.90
CA ASN A 11 1.80 29.90 15.97
C ASN A 11 2.87 30.76 16.68
N LYS A 12 2.84 30.75 18.02
CA LYS A 12 3.80 31.42 18.91
C LYS A 12 3.95 30.58 20.17
N ALA A 13 4.88 29.64 20.15
CA ALA A 13 5.13 28.66 21.19
C ALA A 13 6.29 29.10 22.11
N ASP A 14 6.14 28.85 23.41
CA ASP A 14 7.22 29.04 24.40
C ASP A 14 8.20 27.86 24.40
N PHE A 15 7.72 26.67 24.01
CA PHE A 15 8.48 25.43 23.90
C PHE A 15 8.00 24.66 22.66
N VAL A 16 8.94 24.19 21.84
CA VAL A 16 8.68 23.25 20.74
C VAL A 16 9.65 22.08 20.84
N ALA A 17 9.18 20.87 20.54
CA ALA A 17 10.03 19.69 20.48
C ALA A 17 9.86 18.94 19.15
N CYS A 18 10.98 18.58 18.55
CA CYS A 18 11.08 17.73 17.38
C CYS A 18 11.48 16.31 17.81
N HIS A 19 10.49 15.42 17.94
CA HIS A 19 10.71 14.05 18.43
C HIS A 19 11.26 13.09 17.38
N ASN A 20 11.29 13.48 16.10
CA ASN A 20 11.80 12.69 15.00
C ASN A 20 12.83 13.50 14.19
N PRO A 21 14.10 13.07 14.15
CA PRO A 21 15.16 13.84 13.49
C PRO A 21 14.92 14.03 11.99
N SER A 22 14.19 13.13 11.33
CA SER A 22 13.87 13.26 9.89
C SER A 22 13.06 14.51 9.54
N TYR A 23 12.39 15.14 10.52
CA TYR A 23 11.66 16.38 10.26
C TYR A 23 12.60 17.58 10.07
N ILE A 24 13.77 17.55 10.72
CA ILE A 24 14.84 18.54 10.52
C ILE A 24 15.41 18.39 9.11
N THR A 25 15.79 17.17 8.72
CA THR A 25 16.39 16.91 7.40
C THR A 25 15.43 17.16 6.23
N LYS A 26 14.12 17.09 6.47
CA LYS A 26 13.08 17.47 5.49
C LYS A 26 12.86 18.97 5.38
N GLY A 27 13.45 19.77 6.26
CA GLY A 27 13.31 21.23 6.27
C GLY A 27 11.90 21.68 6.64
N PHE A 28 11.23 20.98 7.55
CA PHE A 28 9.96 21.47 8.11
C PHE A 28 10.21 22.75 8.91
N LYS A 29 9.30 23.71 8.77
CA LYS A 29 9.33 24.99 9.50
C LYS A 29 8.90 24.80 10.96
N ILE A 30 9.78 24.22 11.79
CA ILE A 30 9.47 23.85 13.17
C ILE A 30 9.85 24.98 14.14
N VAL A 31 11.08 25.46 14.07
CA VAL A 31 11.62 26.41 15.06
C VAL A 31 11.03 27.81 14.91
N GLN A 32 10.49 28.13 13.74
CA GLN A 32 9.95 29.45 13.40
C GLN A 32 8.70 29.83 14.19
N ASP A 33 8.02 28.86 14.81
CA ASP A 33 6.91 29.13 15.73
C ASP A 33 7.39 29.41 17.16
N VAL A 34 8.68 29.20 17.49
CA VAL A 34 9.23 29.42 18.83
C VAL A 34 9.44 30.92 19.06
N LYS A 35 8.91 31.46 20.16
CA LYS A 35 9.12 32.87 20.53
C LYS A 35 10.61 33.15 20.81
N PRO A 36 11.08 34.41 20.66
CA PRO A 36 12.42 34.78 21.09
C PRO A 36 12.70 34.40 22.55
N GLY A 37 13.86 33.77 22.79
CA GLY A 37 14.23 33.22 24.10
C GLY A 37 13.52 31.92 24.50
N GLY A 38 12.60 31.40 23.67
CA GLY A 38 11.90 30.14 23.89
C GLY A 38 12.80 28.91 23.72
N VAL A 39 12.25 27.74 24.02
CA VAL A 39 13.00 26.47 24.02
C VAL A 39 12.70 25.65 22.77
N PHE A 40 13.74 25.12 22.13
CA PHE A 40 13.62 24.14 21.06
C PHE A 40 14.40 22.87 21.40
N LEU A 41 13.72 21.73 21.51
CA LEU A 41 14.32 20.43 21.81
C LEU A 41 14.30 19.53 20.55
N ILE A 42 15.45 18.95 20.18
CA ILE A 42 15.56 18.01 19.07
C ILE A 42 15.98 16.62 19.60
N ASN A 43 15.19 15.60 19.28
CA ASN A 43 15.58 14.20 19.54
C ASN A 43 16.44 13.68 18.39
N CYS A 44 17.73 13.46 18.62
CA CYS A 44 18.67 12.98 17.61
C CYS A 44 19.91 12.30 18.23
N GLN A 45 20.61 11.50 17.43
CA GLN A 45 21.90 10.88 17.78
C GLN A 45 23.10 11.73 17.35
N TRP A 46 22.83 12.89 16.74
CA TRP A 46 23.82 13.74 16.09
C TRP A 46 24.76 14.43 17.06
N THR A 47 26.03 14.50 16.66
CA THR A 47 27.02 15.46 17.14
C THR A 47 26.63 16.89 16.73
N LEU A 48 27.33 17.91 17.25
CA LEU A 48 27.11 19.30 16.84
C LEU A 48 27.39 19.50 15.35
N GLU A 49 28.44 18.87 14.81
CA GLU A 49 28.79 18.96 13.38
C GLU A 49 27.70 18.35 12.49
N GLU A 50 27.17 17.18 12.87
CA GLU A 50 26.06 16.55 12.15
C GLU A 50 24.76 17.37 12.29
N LEU A 51 24.48 17.94 13.46
CA LEU A 51 23.34 18.84 13.67
C LEU A 51 23.47 20.09 12.78
N GLU A 52 24.66 20.67 12.68
CA GLU A 52 24.96 21.75 11.76
C GLU A 52 24.76 21.34 10.32
N HIS A 53 25.20 20.15 9.92
CA HIS A 53 24.98 19.65 8.58
C HIS A 53 23.49 19.51 8.25
N HIS A 54 22.68 19.03 9.19
CA HIS A 54 21.27 18.74 8.98
C HIS A 54 20.32 19.93 9.10
N LEU A 55 20.64 20.93 9.92
CA LEU A 55 19.80 22.14 10.04
C LEU A 55 19.90 23.00 8.78
N ASP A 56 18.74 23.36 8.23
CA ASP A 56 18.67 24.32 7.13
C ASP A 56 19.09 25.73 7.61
N ALA A 57 19.57 26.54 6.66
CA ALA A 57 20.11 27.85 6.96
C ALA A 57 19.06 28.82 7.55
N ALA A 58 17.79 28.72 7.15
CA ALA A 58 16.73 29.55 7.72
C ALA A 58 16.46 29.20 9.19
N SER A 59 16.47 27.92 9.54
CA SER A 59 16.37 27.47 10.94
C SER A 59 17.58 27.91 11.77
N LYS A 60 18.80 27.81 11.22
CA LYS A 60 20.03 28.30 11.89
C LYS A 60 19.97 29.80 12.19
N ARG A 61 19.62 30.62 11.19
CA ARG A 61 19.47 32.07 11.36
C ARG A 61 18.41 32.39 12.40
N TYR A 62 17.24 31.75 12.32
CA TYR A 62 16.15 31.98 13.27
C TYR A 62 16.57 31.67 14.71
N ILE A 63 17.27 30.56 14.94
CA ILE A 63 17.78 30.16 16.26
C ILE A 63 18.71 31.23 16.82
N ALA A 64 19.67 31.70 16.01
CA ALA A 64 20.66 32.70 16.43
C ALA A 64 20.05 34.08 16.67
N GLU A 65 19.27 34.60 15.72
CA GLU A 65 18.67 35.94 15.77
C GLU A 65 17.66 36.10 16.93
N ASN A 66 16.95 35.02 17.27
CA ASN A 66 15.91 35.04 18.29
C ASN A 66 16.39 34.51 19.66
N ASN A 67 17.68 34.25 19.83
CA ASN A 67 18.27 33.72 21.06
C ASN A 67 17.55 32.45 21.57
N ILE A 68 17.19 31.55 20.66
CA ILE A 68 16.46 30.32 20.99
C ILE A 68 17.33 29.43 21.88
N GLN A 69 16.75 28.90 22.94
CA GLN A 69 17.40 27.94 23.82
C GLN A 69 17.32 26.55 23.17
N LEU A 70 18.36 26.19 22.41
CA LEU A 70 18.44 24.94 21.67
C LEU A 70 18.98 23.79 22.55
N TYR A 71 18.28 22.66 22.53
CA TYR A 71 18.66 21.43 23.22
C TYR A 71 18.61 20.22 22.29
N THR A 72 19.50 19.27 22.48
CA THR A 72 19.43 17.94 21.85
C THR A 72 19.27 16.85 22.90
N ILE A 73 18.65 15.73 22.53
CA ILE A 73 18.54 14.54 23.39
C ILE A 73 18.62 13.28 22.52
N ASN A 74 19.44 12.31 22.90
CA ASN A 74 19.46 11.00 22.24
C ASN A 74 18.49 10.05 22.95
N ALA A 75 17.18 10.27 22.75
CA ALA A 75 16.17 9.41 23.37
C ALA A 75 16.10 8.02 22.73
N ILE A 76 16.64 7.85 21.51
CA ILE A 76 16.61 6.60 20.75
C ILE A 76 17.47 5.53 21.41
N ASP A 77 18.76 5.81 21.59
CA ASP A 77 19.67 4.86 22.23
C ASP A 77 19.38 4.73 23.73
N LEU A 78 18.97 5.83 24.36
CA LEU A 78 18.59 5.83 25.76
C LEU A 78 17.37 4.92 26.01
N ALA A 79 16.37 4.91 25.13
CA ALA A 79 15.24 4.00 25.23
C ALA A 79 15.68 2.53 25.18
N ILE A 80 16.66 2.20 24.34
CA ILE A 80 17.23 0.84 24.26
C ILE A 80 17.95 0.50 25.57
N SER A 81 18.83 1.38 26.06
CA SER A 81 19.64 1.12 27.25
C SER A 81 18.80 0.97 28.52
N VAL A 82 17.67 1.67 28.62
CA VAL A 82 16.75 1.57 29.77
C VAL A 82 15.65 0.52 29.61
N GLY A 83 15.71 -0.30 28.55
CA GLY A 83 14.78 -1.42 28.34
C GLY A 83 13.41 -1.05 27.74
N MET A 84 13.24 0.17 27.24
CA MET A 84 12.04 0.66 26.55
C MET A 84 12.01 0.27 25.06
N GLY A 85 13.13 -0.26 24.53
CA GLY A 85 13.28 -0.62 23.13
C GLY A 85 13.15 0.62 22.24
N LYS A 86 12.19 0.62 21.31
CA LYS A 86 11.96 1.76 20.38
C LYS A 86 11.10 2.90 20.95
N ARG A 87 10.69 2.84 22.22
CA ARG A 87 9.72 3.80 22.79
C ARG A 87 10.43 4.97 23.48
N THR A 88 10.44 6.12 22.82
CA THR A 88 11.08 7.34 23.31
C THR A 88 10.14 8.29 24.07
N ASN A 89 8.82 8.03 24.03
CA ASN A 89 7.78 8.91 24.55
C ASN A 89 7.97 9.31 26.02
N THR A 90 8.25 8.35 26.90
CA THR A 90 8.43 8.61 28.34
C THR A 90 9.65 9.49 28.62
N ILE A 91 10.75 9.26 27.90
CA ILE A 91 11.99 10.04 28.01
C ILE A 91 11.74 11.48 27.57
N LEU A 92 11.13 11.67 26.39
CA LEU A 92 10.87 12.99 25.81
C LEU A 92 9.82 13.78 26.60
N GLN A 93 8.84 13.10 27.20
CA GLN A 93 7.88 13.72 28.11
C GLN A 93 8.57 14.24 29.38
N SER A 94 9.52 13.49 29.93
CA SER A 94 10.29 13.92 31.10
C SER A 94 11.16 15.15 30.78
N ALA A 95 11.82 15.14 29.62
CA ALA A 95 12.57 16.28 29.12
C ALA A 95 11.69 17.53 28.94
N PHE A 96 10.45 17.37 28.46
CA PHE A 96 9.49 18.47 28.37
C PHE A 96 9.21 19.11 29.73
N PHE A 97 8.88 18.35 30.77
CA PHE A 97 8.56 18.93 32.08
C PHE A 97 9.76 19.64 32.69
N SER A 98 10.96 19.07 32.54
CA SER A 98 12.21 19.66 33.04
C SER A 98 12.54 21.00 32.33
N LEU A 99 12.35 21.07 31.00
CA LEU A 99 12.71 22.23 30.19
C LEU A 99 11.61 23.31 30.11
N ALA A 100 10.34 22.92 29.99
CA ALA A 100 9.22 23.85 29.80
C ALA A 100 8.86 24.60 31.10
N LYS A 101 9.27 24.08 32.27
CA LYS A 101 9.07 24.70 33.58
C LYS A 101 7.61 25.12 33.86
N VAL A 102 6.66 24.34 33.34
CA VAL A 102 5.22 24.55 33.59
C VAL A 102 4.85 24.24 35.05
N MET A 103 5.69 23.49 35.76
CA MET A 103 5.61 23.18 37.19
C MET A 103 7.00 22.77 37.72
N PRO A 104 7.20 22.63 39.05
CA PRO A 104 8.46 22.13 39.61
C PRO A 104 8.82 20.73 39.08
N SER A 105 10.10 20.53 38.72
CA SER A 105 10.55 19.28 38.06
C SER A 105 10.35 18.05 38.94
N ASP A 106 10.63 18.15 40.25
CA ASP A 106 10.50 17.02 41.17
C ASP A 106 9.04 16.57 41.33
N GLU A 107 8.10 17.52 41.33
CA GLU A 107 6.66 17.23 41.35
C GLU A 107 6.20 16.57 40.04
N ALA A 108 6.66 17.08 38.89
CA ALA A 108 6.35 16.49 37.59
C ALA A 108 6.84 15.05 37.47
N ILE A 109 8.08 14.77 37.89
CA ILE A 109 8.65 13.42 37.91
C ILE A 109 7.82 12.50 38.80
N GLY A 110 7.42 12.96 40.00
CA GLY A 110 6.52 12.22 40.88
C GLY A 110 5.21 11.84 40.18
N TYR A 111 4.49 12.82 39.61
CA TYR A 111 3.24 12.57 38.91
C TYR A 111 3.39 11.64 37.68
N MET A 112 4.50 11.74 36.96
CA MET A 112 4.79 10.83 35.84
C MET A 112 4.97 9.39 36.32
N LYS A 113 5.67 9.18 37.45
CA LYS A 113 5.87 7.85 38.04
C LYS A 113 4.55 7.25 38.52
N ASP A 114 3.72 8.05 39.19
CA ASP A 114 2.38 7.64 39.64
C ASP A 114 1.48 7.25 38.46
N ALA A 115 1.50 8.04 37.38
CA ALA A 115 0.74 7.77 36.17
C ALA A 115 1.22 6.50 35.45
N ALA A 116 2.53 6.27 35.40
CA ALA A 116 3.11 5.06 34.83
C ALA A 116 2.71 3.81 35.62
N GLU A 117 2.75 3.86 36.95
CA GLU A 117 2.31 2.77 37.81
C GLU A 117 0.81 2.49 37.62
N LYS A 118 -0.04 3.52 37.71
CA LYS A 118 -1.49 3.37 37.49
C LYS A 118 -1.84 2.76 36.14
N SER A 119 -1.10 3.13 35.09
CA SER A 119 -1.34 2.67 33.72
C SER A 119 -0.82 1.26 33.45
N TYR A 120 0.27 0.85 34.11
CA TYR A 120 1.02 -0.35 33.75
C TYR A 120 1.15 -1.39 34.86
N ALA A 121 0.68 -1.15 36.09
CA ALA A 121 0.73 -2.13 37.18
C ALA A 121 0.11 -3.48 36.78
N LYS A 122 -0.98 -3.47 35.99
CA LYS A 122 -1.63 -4.69 35.47
C LYS A 122 -0.76 -5.47 34.46
N LYS A 123 0.31 -4.88 33.95
CA LYS A 123 1.28 -5.50 33.02
C LYS A 123 2.54 -6.02 33.72
N GLY A 124 2.66 -5.83 35.04
CA GLY A 124 3.79 -6.25 35.86
C GLY A 124 4.71 -5.10 36.26
N MET A 125 5.36 -5.24 37.43
CA MET A 125 6.24 -4.20 37.98
C MET A 125 7.49 -3.95 37.14
N ASP A 126 8.02 -4.96 36.44
CA ASP A 126 9.15 -4.77 35.52
C ASP A 126 8.86 -3.68 34.47
N VAL A 127 7.62 -3.63 33.95
CA VAL A 127 7.21 -2.60 32.98
C VAL A 127 7.12 -1.22 33.64
N VAL A 128 6.64 -1.17 34.89
CA VAL A 128 6.56 0.08 35.67
C VAL A 128 7.96 0.61 35.96
N GLU A 129 8.87 -0.23 36.44
CA GLU A 129 10.25 0.13 36.76
C GLU A 129 11.04 0.59 35.53
N CYS A 130 10.87 -0.07 34.38
CA CYS A 130 11.46 0.42 33.13
C CYS A 130 10.96 1.83 32.77
N ASN A 131 9.68 2.13 33.00
CA ASN A 131 9.18 3.49 32.80
C ASN A 131 9.77 4.46 33.82
N TRP A 132 9.89 4.10 35.09
CA TRP A 132 10.53 4.95 36.10
C TRP A 132 11.98 5.29 35.74
N LYS A 133 12.76 4.30 35.31
CA LYS A 133 14.14 4.52 34.81
C LYS A 133 14.16 5.47 33.61
N ALA A 134 13.22 5.32 32.68
CA ALA A 134 13.09 6.20 31.52
C ALA A 134 12.71 7.64 31.90
N ILE A 135 11.83 7.82 32.89
CA ILE A 135 11.45 9.13 33.44
C ILE A 135 12.67 9.82 34.04
N ASP A 136 13.38 9.12 34.94
CA ASP A 136 14.54 9.68 35.63
C ASP A 136 15.64 10.07 34.65
N ALA A 137 15.94 9.20 33.68
CA ALA A 137 16.94 9.49 32.65
C ALA A 137 16.54 10.67 31.76
N GLY A 138 15.27 10.74 31.33
CA GLY A 138 14.80 11.80 30.44
C GLY A 138 14.81 13.21 31.06
N ALA A 139 14.77 13.31 32.40
CA ALA A 139 14.76 14.59 33.10
C ALA A 139 16.09 15.36 32.97
N THR A 140 17.19 14.67 32.66
CA THR A 140 18.54 15.23 32.66
C THR A 140 19.39 14.86 31.44
N ALA A 141 18.97 13.93 30.58
CA ALA A 141 19.79 13.42 29.47
C ALA A 141 19.93 14.37 28.26
N TYR A 142 19.27 15.53 28.28
CA TYR A 142 19.41 16.51 27.21
C TYR A 142 20.67 17.36 27.38
N THR A 143 21.22 17.82 26.26
CA THR A 143 22.38 18.70 26.19
C THR A 143 21.95 20.06 25.66
N LYS A 144 22.33 21.14 26.34
CA LYS A 144 22.17 22.50 25.81
C LYS A 144 23.23 22.76 24.75
N ILE A 145 22.82 23.30 23.60
CA ILE A 145 23.73 23.69 22.53
C ILE A 145 24.09 25.16 22.69
N ASP A 146 25.39 25.44 22.75
CA ASP A 146 25.91 26.80 22.62
C ASP A 146 25.85 27.20 21.15
N VAL A 147 24.85 28.01 20.79
CA VAL A 147 24.55 28.38 19.39
C VAL A 147 25.74 29.13 18.78
N PRO A 148 26.35 28.62 17.69
CA PRO A 148 27.46 29.30 17.04
C PRO A 148 27.03 30.64 16.42
N ALA A 149 27.79 31.70 16.66
CA ALA A 149 27.48 33.03 16.12
C ALA A 149 27.39 33.06 14.58
N ALA A 150 28.14 32.18 13.90
CA ALA A 150 28.12 32.04 12.45
C ALA A 150 26.75 31.61 11.88
N TRP A 151 25.88 31.01 12.69
CA TRP A 151 24.53 30.62 12.25
C TRP A 151 23.65 31.81 11.88
N ALA A 152 23.89 32.99 12.47
CA ALA A 152 23.17 34.22 12.14
C ALA A 152 23.37 34.66 10.68
N THR A 153 24.46 34.22 10.04
CA THR A 153 24.78 34.54 8.64
C THR A 153 24.82 33.29 7.77
N ALA A 154 24.18 32.19 8.19
CA ALA A 154 24.12 30.97 7.39
C ALA A 154 23.45 31.26 6.04
N GLU A 155 24.02 30.78 4.93
CA GLU A 155 23.51 31.03 3.59
C GLU A 155 22.58 29.91 3.12
N ASP A 156 21.52 30.27 2.41
CA ASP A 156 20.58 29.30 1.85
C ASP A 156 21.23 28.58 0.67
N HIS A 157 21.51 27.28 0.83
CA HIS A 157 21.90 26.41 -0.27
C HIS A 157 20.66 25.70 -0.83
N LYS A 158 20.01 26.33 -1.83
CA LYS A 158 18.96 25.66 -2.60
C LYS A 158 19.59 24.75 -3.64
N VAL A 159 19.66 23.46 -3.35
CA VAL A 159 19.86 22.45 -4.40
C VAL A 159 18.49 22.20 -5.03
N GLU A 160 18.17 22.93 -6.10
CA GLU A 160 17.04 22.56 -6.94
C GLU A 160 17.45 21.34 -7.77
N ALA A 161 17.01 20.16 -7.35
CA ALA A 161 17.11 18.98 -8.17
C ALA A 161 16.18 19.14 -9.39
N GLU A 162 16.73 18.98 -10.60
CA GLU A 162 15.87 18.81 -11.78
C GLU A 162 15.05 17.53 -11.60
N LEU A 163 13.72 17.69 -11.62
CA LEU A 163 12.80 16.57 -11.56
C LEU A 163 12.50 16.12 -12.99
N GLU A 164 12.87 14.89 -13.31
CA GLU A 164 12.52 14.23 -14.57
C GLU A 164 11.13 13.60 -14.49
N GLY A 165 10.43 13.47 -15.63
CA GLY A 165 9.14 12.78 -15.74
C GLY A 165 8.14 13.52 -16.62
N ALA A 166 6.88 13.10 -16.58
CA ALA A 166 5.80 13.78 -17.31
C ALA A 166 5.65 15.21 -16.81
N ALA A 167 5.54 16.17 -17.74
CA ALA A 167 5.54 17.60 -17.42
C ALA A 167 4.44 17.99 -16.42
N ASP A 168 3.24 17.43 -16.57
CA ASP A 168 2.10 17.71 -15.68
C ASP A 168 2.33 17.14 -14.27
N THR A 169 2.85 15.91 -14.17
CA THR A 169 3.23 15.31 -12.88
C THR A 169 4.32 16.14 -12.19
N VAL A 170 5.37 16.52 -12.92
CA VAL A 170 6.46 17.35 -12.36
C VAL A 170 5.95 18.72 -11.91
N LYS A 171 5.05 19.34 -12.68
CA LYS A 171 4.40 20.61 -12.29
C LYS A 171 3.66 20.44 -10.96
N VAL A 172 2.79 19.44 -10.84
CA VAL A 172 2.04 19.16 -9.60
C VAL A 172 2.98 18.85 -8.44
N VAL A 173 4.05 18.08 -8.68
CA VAL A 173 5.03 17.76 -7.66
C VAL A 173 5.68 19.03 -7.10
N LYS A 174 6.18 19.91 -7.98
CA LYS A 174 6.87 21.15 -7.58
C LYS A 174 5.93 22.16 -6.93
N THR A 175 4.75 22.34 -7.49
CA THR A 175 3.85 23.45 -7.13
C THR A 175 2.83 23.10 -6.05
N ILE A 176 2.52 21.83 -5.85
CA ILE A 176 1.49 21.38 -4.90
C ILE A 176 2.08 20.36 -3.91
N LEU A 177 2.58 19.21 -4.39
CA LEU A 177 3.02 18.11 -3.52
C LEU A 177 4.14 18.54 -2.56
N GLN A 178 5.20 19.18 -3.07
CA GLN A 178 6.34 19.57 -2.25
C GLN A 178 5.99 20.61 -1.17
N PRO A 179 5.25 21.70 -1.47
CA PRO A 179 4.74 22.61 -0.44
C PRO A 179 3.85 21.90 0.59
N VAL A 180 2.88 21.11 0.14
CA VAL A 180 1.98 20.36 1.04
C VAL A 180 2.76 19.39 1.92
N GLY A 181 3.69 18.65 1.33
CA GLY A 181 4.57 17.69 2.03
C GLY A 181 5.50 18.34 3.05
N LYS A 182 5.77 19.64 2.91
CA LYS A 182 6.49 20.47 3.89
C LYS A 182 5.58 21.17 4.90
N MET A 183 4.30 20.77 4.97
CA MET A 183 3.27 21.38 5.80
C MET A 183 2.96 22.84 5.44
N ASP A 184 3.23 23.26 4.20
CA ASP A 184 3.04 24.62 3.68
C ASP A 184 1.91 24.68 2.64
N GLY A 185 0.90 23.81 2.76
CA GLY A 185 -0.23 23.77 1.82
C GLY A 185 -1.14 25.01 1.91
N TYR A 186 -1.23 25.65 3.07
CA TYR A 186 -2.07 26.83 3.29
C TYR A 186 -1.58 28.09 2.57
N SER A 187 -0.31 28.14 2.15
CA SER A 187 0.22 29.28 1.38
C SER A 187 -0.08 29.17 -0.12
N LEU A 188 -0.59 28.04 -0.59
CA LEU A 188 -0.93 27.86 -2.00
C LEU A 188 -2.16 28.69 -2.38
N PRO A 189 -2.07 29.57 -3.39
CA PRO A 189 -3.24 30.27 -3.90
C PRO A 189 -4.16 29.32 -4.67
N VAL A 190 -5.42 29.70 -4.88
CA VAL A 190 -6.37 28.93 -5.72
C VAL A 190 -5.80 28.67 -7.12
N SER A 191 -5.06 29.63 -7.68
CA SER A 191 -4.39 29.49 -8.99
C SER A 191 -3.28 28.43 -9.02
N ALA A 192 -2.82 27.92 -7.88
CA ALA A 192 -1.90 26.77 -7.86
C ALA A 192 -2.56 25.50 -8.45
N PHE A 193 -3.89 25.47 -8.49
CA PHE A 193 -4.70 24.36 -9.00
C PHE A 193 -5.25 24.63 -10.42
N ASP A 194 -4.73 25.65 -11.13
CA ASP A 194 -5.10 25.93 -12.52
C ASP A 194 -4.78 24.72 -13.41
N GLY A 195 -5.82 24.20 -14.07
CA GLY A 195 -5.77 22.96 -14.86
C GLY A 195 -6.23 21.70 -14.11
N LEU A 196 -6.58 21.80 -12.83
CA LEU A 196 -7.08 20.70 -11.98
C LEU A 196 -8.43 21.07 -11.32
N ALA A 197 -9.23 21.89 -12.00
CA ALA A 197 -10.44 22.48 -11.42
C ALA A 197 -11.54 21.45 -11.06
N ASP A 198 -11.50 20.27 -11.68
CA ASP A 198 -12.38 19.13 -11.41
C ASP A 198 -11.78 18.17 -10.36
N GLY A 199 -10.62 18.50 -9.79
CA GLY A 199 -9.94 17.69 -8.79
C GLY A 199 -9.18 16.49 -9.34
N GLN A 200 -9.00 16.37 -10.66
CA GLN A 200 -8.15 15.34 -11.24
C GLN A 200 -6.68 15.64 -10.98
N PHE A 201 -5.90 14.63 -10.59
CA PHE A 201 -4.46 14.73 -10.39
C PHE A 201 -3.72 13.77 -11.34
N PRO A 202 -2.52 14.15 -11.83
CA PRO A 202 -1.72 13.27 -12.66
C PRO A 202 -1.20 12.07 -11.86
N LEU A 203 -0.98 10.97 -12.57
CA LEU A 203 -0.45 9.74 -12.00
C LEU A 203 1.07 9.84 -11.70
N GLY A 204 1.55 8.98 -10.80
CA GLY A 204 2.97 8.72 -10.55
C GLY A 204 3.68 9.70 -9.61
N ALA A 205 2.96 10.62 -8.97
CA ALA A 205 3.58 11.64 -8.12
C ALA A 205 4.24 11.06 -6.85
N ALA A 206 3.86 9.85 -6.41
CA ALA A 206 4.39 9.24 -5.19
C ALA A 206 5.88 8.91 -5.31
N ALA A 207 6.36 8.68 -6.54
CA ALA A 207 7.76 8.42 -6.83
C ALA A 207 8.68 9.58 -6.43
N TYR A 208 8.16 10.79 -6.24
CA TYR A 208 8.93 11.97 -5.86
C TYR A 208 8.97 12.22 -4.35
N GLU A 209 8.17 11.51 -3.53
CA GLU A 209 8.10 11.76 -2.10
C GLU A 209 9.37 11.33 -1.35
N LYS A 210 9.89 10.13 -1.68
CA LYS A 210 11.13 9.58 -1.11
C LYS A 210 11.20 9.76 0.41
N ARG A 211 10.13 9.33 1.09
CA ARG A 211 9.77 9.71 2.46
C ARG A 211 10.87 9.43 3.50
N GLY A 212 11.69 8.40 3.31
CA GLY A 212 12.83 8.07 4.17
C GLY A 212 12.43 7.78 5.63
N VAL A 213 11.27 7.18 5.88
CA VAL A 213 10.71 7.03 7.24
C VAL A 213 11.06 5.72 7.94
N ALA A 214 11.62 4.73 7.23
CA ALA A 214 11.99 3.47 7.82
C ALA A 214 13.32 3.57 8.59
N VAL A 215 13.35 3.02 9.80
CA VAL A 215 14.59 2.89 10.60
C VAL A 215 15.51 1.82 10.00
N THR A 216 14.91 0.73 9.53
CA THR A 216 15.63 -0.37 8.88
C THR A 216 14.97 -0.71 7.55
N VAL A 217 15.79 -1.10 6.57
CA VAL A 217 15.35 -1.50 5.24
C VAL A 217 15.96 -2.86 4.86
N PRO A 218 15.42 -3.55 3.85
CA PRO A 218 15.93 -4.85 3.43
C PRO A 218 17.33 -4.73 2.79
N HIS A 219 18.29 -5.49 3.29
CA HIS A 219 19.56 -5.79 2.64
C HIS A 219 19.43 -7.09 1.84
N TRP A 220 19.94 -7.11 0.61
CA TRP A 220 19.92 -8.30 -0.25
C TRP A 220 21.30 -8.96 -0.34
N ASP A 221 21.36 -10.22 0.10
CA ASP A 221 22.50 -11.14 -0.03
C ASP A 221 22.31 -12.00 -1.29
N GLU A 222 23.02 -11.62 -2.34
CA GLU A 222 22.97 -12.26 -3.65
C GLU A 222 23.51 -13.70 -3.65
N THR A 223 24.40 -14.03 -2.70
CA THR A 223 25.03 -15.36 -2.61
C THR A 223 24.02 -16.41 -2.14
N LYS A 224 23.07 -16.03 -1.27
CA LYS A 224 22.00 -16.89 -0.75
C LYS A 224 20.73 -16.88 -1.61
N CYS A 225 20.61 -15.92 -2.51
CA CYS A 225 19.36 -15.68 -3.24
C CYS A 225 19.06 -16.77 -4.27
N ILE A 226 17.85 -17.34 -4.24
CA ILE A 226 17.39 -18.33 -5.23
C ILE A 226 16.58 -17.72 -6.38
N GLN A 227 16.46 -16.38 -6.44
CA GLN A 227 15.74 -15.64 -7.50
C GLN A 227 14.28 -16.10 -7.68
N CYS A 228 13.56 -16.29 -6.57
CA CYS A 228 12.15 -16.69 -6.56
C CYS A 228 11.17 -15.51 -6.66
N ASN A 229 11.64 -14.28 -6.45
CA ASN A 229 10.87 -13.03 -6.42
C ASN A 229 9.76 -12.94 -5.35
N ASN A 230 9.68 -13.87 -4.40
CA ASN A 230 8.67 -13.82 -3.32
C ASN A 230 8.73 -12.53 -2.50
N CYS A 231 9.94 -12.00 -2.23
CA CYS A 231 10.11 -10.75 -1.49
C CYS A 231 9.49 -9.54 -2.21
N ALA A 232 9.58 -9.48 -3.54
CA ALA A 232 8.90 -8.47 -4.35
C ALA A 232 7.39 -8.73 -4.42
N TYR A 233 6.98 -10.00 -4.60
CA TYR A 233 5.58 -10.43 -4.67
C TYR A 233 4.74 -9.94 -3.49
N VAL A 234 5.30 -10.00 -2.28
CA VAL A 234 4.58 -9.60 -1.07
C VAL A 234 4.78 -8.14 -0.66
N CYS A 235 5.69 -7.40 -1.31
CA CYS A 235 6.00 -6.04 -0.92
C CYS A 235 4.77 -5.13 -1.10
N PRO A 236 4.28 -4.49 -0.01
CA PRO A 236 3.07 -3.68 -0.07
C PRO A 236 3.29 -2.29 -0.66
N HIS A 237 4.54 -1.86 -0.84
CA HIS A 237 4.90 -0.53 -1.31
C HIS A 237 5.70 -0.55 -2.62
N ALA A 238 5.93 -1.74 -3.19
CA ALA A 238 6.76 -1.93 -4.37
C ALA A 238 8.20 -1.39 -4.23
N THR A 239 8.83 -1.50 -3.05
CA THR A 239 10.15 -0.91 -2.75
C THR A 239 11.30 -1.93 -2.83
N ILE A 240 11.00 -3.15 -3.24
CA ILE A 240 11.97 -4.21 -3.53
C ILE A 240 11.51 -4.90 -4.82
N ARG A 241 12.35 -4.87 -5.86
CA ARG A 241 11.96 -5.31 -7.22
C ARG A 241 13.09 -6.11 -7.89
N PRO A 242 12.76 -7.21 -8.59
CA PRO A 242 13.72 -7.90 -9.42
C PRO A 242 13.92 -7.16 -10.74
N TYR A 243 15.16 -7.11 -11.22
CA TYR A 243 15.50 -6.60 -12.56
C TYR A 243 16.33 -7.63 -13.31
N ALA A 244 16.08 -7.73 -14.62
CA ALA A 244 16.89 -8.47 -15.57
C ALA A 244 17.61 -7.48 -16.49
N LEU A 245 18.93 -7.55 -16.56
CA LEU A 245 19.78 -6.60 -17.26
C LEU A 245 20.53 -7.30 -18.41
N THR A 246 20.55 -6.67 -19.58
CA THR A 246 21.48 -6.99 -20.68
C THR A 246 22.93 -6.81 -20.23
N ALA A 247 23.89 -7.28 -21.05
CA ALA A 247 25.31 -7.05 -20.77
C ALA A 247 25.65 -5.56 -20.74
N GLU A 248 25.05 -4.77 -21.63
CA GLU A 248 25.23 -3.32 -21.73
C GLU A 248 24.63 -2.61 -20.52
N GLU A 249 23.38 -2.92 -20.14
CA GLU A 249 22.74 -2.35 -18.96
C GLU A 249 23.48 -2.73 -17.66
N ALA A 250 24.04 -3.93 -17.59
CA ALA A 250 24.83 -4.39 -16.45
C ALA A 250 26.18 -3.65 -16.36
N ALA A 251 26.83 -3.39 -17.49
CA ALA A 251 28.10 -2.65 -17.54
C ALA A 251 27.93 -1.16 -17.20
N ALA A 252 26.77 -0.57 -17.50
CA ALA A 252 26.44 0.82 -17.19
C ALA A 252 25.80 1.00 -15.80
N ALA A 253 25.55 -0.08 -15.05
CA ALA A 253 24.98 -0.01 -13.71
C ALA A 253 25.97 0.65 -12.71
N PRO A 254 25.48 1.37 -11.69
CA PRO A 254 26.32 1.97 -10.66
C PRO A 254 27.22 0.93 -9.97
N ALA A 255 28.41 1.36 -9.51
CA ALA A 255 29.39 0.45 -8.91
C ALA A 255 28.87 -0.34 -7.70
N GLY A 256 27.89 0.21 -6.97
CA GLY A 256 27.22 -0.46 -5.85
C GLY A 256 26.21 -1.55 -6.26
N ALA A 257 25.88 -1.68 -7.55
CA ALA A 257 24.89 -2.64 -8.02
C ALA A 257 25.39 -4.08 -7.84
N ARG A 258 24.77 -4.81 -6.92
CA ARG A 258 24.97 -6.25 -6.77
C ARG A 258 24.30 -6.97 -7.96
N LEU A 259 25.08 -7.66 -8.79
CA LEU A 259 24.61 -8.34 -10.00
C LEU A 259 25.05 -9.81 -10.00
N VAL A 260 24.12 -10.73 -10.28
CA VAL A 260 24.40 -12.17 -10.43
C VAL A 260 23.80 -12.71 -11.71
N ASP A 261 24.24 -13.87 -12.20
CA ASP A 261 23.60 -14.50 -13.36
C ASP A 261 22.18 -14.97 -13.03
N VAL A 262 21.27 -14.87 -14.00
CA VAL A 262 19.97 -15.55 -13.90
C VAL A 262 20.21 -17.06 -13.79
N LYS A 263 19.74 -17.67 -12.69
CA LYS A 263 20.05 -19.06 -12.35
C LYS A 263 19.29 -20.10 -13.18
N ALA A 264 18.08 -19.75 -13.64
CA ALA A 264 17.19 -20.67 -14.37
C ALA A 264 16.13 -19.92 -15.19
N GLY A 265 15.58 -20.61 -16.20
CA GLY A 265 14.54 -20.09 -17.09
C GLY A 265 15.09 -19.31 -18.28
N LYS A 266 14.21 -18.56 -18.96
CA LYS A 266 14.49 -17.87 -20.24
C LYS A 266 15.66 -16.87 -20.18
N GLY A 267 15.93 -16.27 -19.02
CA GLY A 267 17.04 -15.33 -18.86
C GLY A 267 18.41 -15.95 -18.61
N LYS A 268 18.51 -17.27 -18.40
CA LYS A 268 19.77 -17.93 -18.04
C LYS A 268 20.79 -17.80 -19.19
N GLY A 269 21.96 -17.26 -18.89
CA GLY A 269 23.02 -17.02 -19.87
C GLY A 269 22.78 -15.82 -20.79
N VAL A 270 21.66 -15.11 -20.62
CA VAL A 270 21.28 -13.93 -21.41
C VAL A 270 21.33 -12.67 -20.55
N TYR A 271 20.81 -12.75 -19.31
CA TYR A 271 20.67 -11.60 -18.43
C TYR A 271 21.41 -11.75 -17.11
N LYS A 272 21.86 -10.60 -16.58
CA LYS A 272 22.16 -10.44 -15.17
C LYS A 272 20.87 -10.19 -14.40
N TYR A 273 20.89 -10.51 -13.12
CA TYR A 273 19.79 -10.37 -12.18
C TYR A 273 20.24 -9.53 -11.00
N THR A 274 19.36 -8.65 -10.53
CA THR A 274 19.48 -7.98 -9.25
C THR A 274 18.13 -7.88 -8.54
N MET A 275 18.16 -7.83 -7.21
CA MET A 275 17.00 -7.47 -6.40
C MET A 275 17.26 -6.09 -5.80
N ALA A 276 16.77 -5.05 -6.47
CA ALA A 276 17.00 -3.67 -6.07
C ALA A 276 16.02 -3.26 -4.96
N VAL A 277 16.48 -2.40 -4.05
CA VAL A 277 15.69 -1.88 -2.92
C VAL A 277 15.72 -0.36 -2.95
N SER A 278 14.57 0.29 -2.78
CA SER A 278 14.55 1.73 -2.47
C SER A 278 14.60 1.93 -0.96
N PRO A 279 15.71 2.41 -0.40
CA PRO A 279 15.79 2.74 1.02
C PRO A 279 14.87 3.92 1.40
N LEU A 280 14.62 4.85 0.48
CA LEU A 280 13.82 6.05 0.75
C LEU A 280 12.31 5.84 0.63
N ASP A 281 11.84 4.84 -0.12
CA ASP A 281 10.42 4.53 -0.20
C ASP A 281 10.01 3.39 0.75
N CYS A 282 10.96 2.57 1.21
CA CYS A 282 10.67 1.45 2.11
C CYS A 282 10.06 1.91 3.44
N MET A 283 9.07 1.15 3.91
CA MET A 283 8.39 1.37 5.20
C MET A 283 8.89 0.45 6.32
N GLY A 284 9.96 -0.33 6.09
CA GLY A 284 10.61 -1.17 7.12
C GLY A 284 9.75 -2.30 7.69
N CYS A 285 8.75 -2.77 6.94
CA CYS A 285 7.75 -3.73 7.44
C CYS A 285 8.27 -5.16 7.64
N GLY A 286 9.43 -5.53 7.09
CA GLY A 286 10.00 -6.88 7.22
C GLY A 286 9.25 -8.01 6.51
N VAL A 287 8.12 -7.77 5.85
CA VAL A 287 7.32 -8.83 5.20
C VAL A 287 8.14 -9.61 4.15
N CYS A 288 9.00 -8.91 3.39
CA CYS A 288 9.92 -9.52 2.44
C CYS A 288 10.95 -10.47 3.08
N VAL A 289 11.38 -10.17 4.31
CA VAL A 289 12.26 -11.04 5.12
C VAL A 289 11.48 -12.28 5.55
N GLY A 290 10.26 -12.09 6.06
CA GLY A 290 9.41 -13.17 6.56
C GLY A 290 9.10 -14.25 5.51
N VAL A 291 9.03 -13.89 4.23
CA VAL A 291 8.77 -14.84 3.13
C VAL A 291 10.02 -15.35 2.42
N CYS A 292 11.22 -14.88 2.78
CA CYS A 292 12.45 -15.29 2.12
C CYS A 292 12.88 -16.70 2.57
N PRO A 293 12.80 -17.74 1.72
CA PRO A 293 13.04 -19.12 2.17
C PRO A 293 14.51 -19.39 2.51
N THR A 294 15.44 -18.62 1.95
CA THR A 294 16.89 -18.80 2.14
C THR A 294 17.53 -17.73 3.02
N LYS A 295 16.73 -16.84 3.61
CA LYS A 295 17.22 -15.68 4.39
C LYS A 295 18.24 -14.84 3.62
N ALA A 296 18.06 -14.73 2.30
CA ALA A 296 18.80 -13.84 1.42
C ALA A 296 18.39 -12.37 1.56
N ILE A 297 17.36 -12.10 2.37
CA ILE A 297 16.93 -10.74 2.73
C ILE A 297 17.02 -10.63 4.25
N THR A 298 17.73 -9.63 4.74
CA THR A 298 17.83 -9.28 6.17
C THR A 298 17.46 -7.81 6.37
N MET A 299 17.16 -7.38 7.59
CA MET A 299 16.97 -5.95 7.87
C MET A 299 18.31 -5.32 8.26
N ALA A 300 18.64 -4.18 7.67
CA ALA A 300 19.81 -3.36 7.99
C ALA A 300 19.38 -1.91 8.30
N PRO A 301 20.18 -1.12 9.04
CA PRO A 301 19.92 0.31 9.22
C PRO A 301 19.75 1.02 7.86
N GLN A 302 18.75 1.89 7.73
CA GLN A 302 18.47 2.57 6.46
C GLN A 302 19.68 3.35 5.96
N GLU A 303 20.38 4.05 6.86
CA GLU A 303 21.55 4.86 6.54
C GLU A 303 22.66 4.05 5.86
N ALA A 304 22.89 2.81 6.31
CA ALA A 304 23.87 1.90 5.71
C ALA A 304 23.48 1.46 4.30
N GLU A 305 22.19 1.48 3.96
CA GLU A 305 21.65 1.09 2.65
C GLU A 305 21.30 2.32 1.78
N LEU A 306 21.53 3.56 2.23
CA LEU A 306 21.27 4.76 1.43
C LEU A 306 21.99 4.77 0.07
N PRO A 307 23.25 4.28 -0.06
CA PRO A 307 23.90 4.18 -1.38
C PRO A 307 23.10 3.35 -2.39
N GLU A 308 22.26 2.42 -1.93
CA GLU A 308 21.42 1.59 -2.79
C GLU A 308 20.33 2.41 -3.52
N GLN A 309 20.06 3.64 -3.07
CA GLN A 309 19.13 4.54 -3.75
C GLN A 309 19.61 4.92 -5.16
N GLU A 310 20.92 5.01 -5.39
CA GLU A 310 21.48 5.26 -6.72
C GLU A 310 21.22 4.06 -7.65
N VAL A 311 21.47 2.84 -7.13
CA VAL A 311 21.18 1.59 -7.84
C VAL A 311 19.69 1.52 -8.18
N TRP A 312 18.80 1.76 -7.22
CA TRP A 312 17.36 1.81 -7.44
C TRP A 312 16.96 2.77 -8.56
N SER A 313 17.51 3.99 -8.53
CA SER A 313 17.18 5.04 -9.49
C SER A 313 17.61 4.66 -10.90
N TYR A 314 18.78 4.02 -11.05
CA TYR A 314 19.23 3.45 -12.32
C TYR A 314 18.29 2.33 -12.80
N MET A 315 17.91 1.40 -11.93
CA MET A 315 17.03 0.27 -12.30
C MET A 315 15.66 0.74 -12.77
N VAL A 316 15.09 1.76 -12.12
CA VAL A 316 13.78 2.31 -12.50
C VAL A 316 13.84 3.12 -13.81
N SER A 317 14.92 3.88 -14.04
CA SER A 317 14.99 4.86 -15.14
C SER A 317 15.71 4.38 -16.40
N LYS A 318 16.67 3.43 -16.28
CA LYS A 318 17.56 3.04 -17.38
C LYS A 318 17.44 1.58 -17.81
N VAL A 319 16.91 0.69 -16.96
CA VAL A 319 16.74 -0.72 -17.33
C VAL A 319 15.45 -0.91 -18.11
N SER A 320 15.57 -1.42 -19.34
CA SER A 320 14.46 -1.66 -20.24
C SER A 320 13.69 -2.93 -19.89
N ARG A 321 12.39 -2.94 -20.23
CA ARG A 321 11.48 -4.07 -20.05
C ARG A 321 11.96 -5.31 -20.82
N LYS A 322 11.79 -6.50 -20.23
CA LYS A 322 12.17 -7.81 -20.80
C LYS A 322 10.93 -8.73 -20.88
N PRO A 323 10.06 -8.60 -21.90
CA PRO A 323 8.79 -9.33 -21.98
C PRO A 323 8.92 -10.85 -21.85
N GLU A 324 10.02 -11.43 -22.33
CA GLU A 324 10.31 -12.85 -22.24
C GLU A 324 10.60 -13.35 -20.81
N MET A 325 10.88 -12.45 -19.86
CA MET A 325 11.02 -12.76 -18.44
C MET A 325 9.66 -12.73 -17.71
N GLU A 326 8.62 -12.22 -18.36
CA GLU A 326 7.29 -12.02 -17.77
C GLU A 326 6.35 -13.19 -18.07
N ASP A 327 5.62 -13.63 -17.06
CA ASP A 327 4.54 -14.62 -17.18
C ASP A 327 3.60 -14.52 -15.97
N ASN A 328 2.58 -15.39 -15.94
CA ASN A 328 1.59 -15.45 -14.86
C ASN A 328 2.00 -16.43 -13.74
N THR A 329 3.30 -16.53 -13.47
CA THR A 329 3.82 -17.20 -12.26
C THR A 329 4.20 -16.16 -11.20
N VAL A 330 4.43 -16.62 -9.96
CA VAL A 330 4.95 -15.76 -8.89
C VAL A 330 6.26 -15.11 -9.29
N LYS A 331 7.15 -15.82 -9.99
CA LYS A 331 8.43 -15.27 -10.42
C LYS A 331 8.25 -14.26 -11.56
N GLY A 332 7.59 -14.66 -12.63
CA GLY A 332 7.47 -13.85 -13.85
C GLY A 332 6.62 -12.60 -13.66
N SER A 333 5.55 -12.67 -12.85
CA SER A 333 4.70 -11.51 -12.56
C SER A 333 5.48 -10.35 -11.95
N GLN A 334 6.59 -10.63 -11.26
CA GLN A 334 7.39 -9.61 -10.58
C GLN A 334 8.42 -8.92 -11.46
N PHE A 335 8.68 -9.43 -12.68
CA PHE A 335 9.45 -8.69 -13.68
C PHE A 335 8.60 -7.62 -14.39
N ARG A 336 7.27 -7.67 -14.27
CA ARG A 336 6.39 -6.60 -14.73
C ARG A 336 6.49 -5.39 -13.82
N LYS A 337 6.53 -4.19 -14.40
CA LYS A 337 6.48 -2.94 -13.63
C LYS A 337 5.20 -2.90 -12.79
N PRO A 338 5.28 -2.72 -11.45
CA PRO A 338 4.11 -2.42 -10.65
C PRO A 338 3.59 -1.02 -11.00
N LEU A 339 2.30 -0.90 -11.27
CA LEU A 339 1.63 0.38 -11.57
C LEU A 339 0.85 0.94 -10.38
N LEU A 340 1.15 0.41 -9.20
CA LEU A 340 0.83 0.95 -7.87
C LEU A 340 2.12 0.87 -7.04
N GLU A 341 2.68 2.03 -6.69
CA GLU A 341 3.95 2.12 -5.97
C GLU A 341 3.92 3.21 -4.89
N PHE A 342 4.62 2.96 -3.78
CA PHE A 342 4.88 3.95 -2.73
C PHE A 342 3.63 4.60 -2.09
N SER A 343 2.51 3.88 -2.06
CA SER A 343 1.26 4.34 -1.45
C SER A 343 1.42 4.72 0.04
N GLY A 344 0.48 5.52 0.55
CA GLY A 344 0.41 5.90 1.96
C GLY A 344 -0.04 4.79 2.92
N SER A 345 -0.17 3.53 2.48
CA SER A 345 -0.66 2.42 3.31
C SER A 345 0.29 2.08 4.46
N CYS A 346 -0.25 1.42 5.50
CA CYS A 346 0.53 0.99 6.67
C CYS A 346 1.67 0.03 6.30
N ALA A 347 2.75 0.04 7.11
CA ALA A 347 3.87 -0.88 6.94
C ALA A 347 3.39 -2.35 7.06
N GLY A 348 3.43 -3.10 5.95
CA GLY A 348 2.98 -4.50 5.90
C GLY A 348 1.53 -4.69 5.48
N CYS A 349 0.85 -3.66 4.96
CA CYS A 349 -0.54 -3.70 4.51
C CYS A 349 -0.77 -4.79 3.43
N ALA A 350 -1.68 -5.73 3.68
CA ALA A 350 -1.97 -6.77 2.71
C ALA A 350 -2.77 -6.28 1.49
N GLU A 351 -3.62 -5.25 1.64
CA GLU A 351 -4.48 -4.73 0.57
C GLU A 351 -3.65 -4.31 -0.65
N THR A 352 -2.58 -3.54 -0.42
CA THR A 352 -1.74 -3.01 -1.49
C THR A 352 -0.89 -4.09 -2.15
N SER A 353 -0.52 -5.16 -1.45
CA SER A 353 0.15 -6.31 -2.07
C SER A 353 -0.75 -6.98 -3.13
N TYR A 354 -2.06 -7.10 -2.88
CA TYR A 354 -3.04 -7.58 -3.86
C TYR A 354 -3.26 -6.57 -4.99
N ALA A 355 -3.57 -5.32 -4.66
CA ALA A 355 -3.86 -4.29 -5.66
C ALA A 355 -2.67 -4.10 -6.62
N ARG A 356 -1.45 -4.08 -6.08
CA ARG A 356 -0.21 -4.01 -6.87
C ARG A 356 -0.08 -5.19 -7.82
N LEU A 357 -0.32 -6.42 -7.35
CA LEU A 357 -0.29 -7.61 -8.21
C LEU A 357 -1.30 -7.48 -9.36
N VAL A 358 -2.53 -7.06 -9.06
CA VAL A 358 -3.57 -6.81 -10.08
C VAL A 358 -3.10 -5.79 -11.11
N THR A 359 -2.43 -4.70 -10.69
CA THR A 359 -1.86 -3.72 -11.64
C THR A 359 -0.72 -4.28 -12.49
N GLN A 360 0.09 -5.20 -11.95
CA GLN A 360 1.15 -5.87 -12.73
C GLN A 360 0.57 -6.77 -13.81
N LEU A 361 -0.60 -7.37 -13.57
CA LEU A 361 -1.23 -8.27 -14.53
C LEU A 361 -2.03 -7.52 -15.61
N PHE A 362 -2.74 -6.44 -15.24
CA PHE A 362 -3.73 -5.80 -16.12
C PHE A 362 -3.70 -4.28 -16.16
N GLY A 363 -2.78 -3.63 -15.44
CA GLY A 363 -2.78 -2.19 -15.24
C GLY A 363 -2.55 -1.36 -16.52
N ASP A 364 -2.10 -1.97 -17.61
CA ASP A 364 -1.92 -1.30 -18.91
C ASP A 364 -3.24 -0.93 -19.61
N ARG A 365 -4.36 -1.50 -19.17
CA ARG A 365 -5.70 -1.29 -19.76
C ARG A 365 -6.82 -1.21 -18.71
N MET A 366 -6.46 -0.89 -17.47
CA MET A 366 -7.35 -0.97 -16.32
C MET A 366 -8.10 0.33 -16.05
N TYR A 367 -9.39 0.22 -15.76
CA TYR A 367 -10.17 1.25 -15.06
C TYR A 367 -10.44 0.77 -13.64
N ILE A 368 -10.28 1.64 -12.65
CA ILE A 368 -10.54 1.34 -11.24
C ILE A 368 -11.64 2.29 -10.74
N SER A 369 -12.79 1.71 -10.39
CA SER A 369 -13.72 2.34 -9.46
C SER A 369 -13.37 1.87 -8.05
N ASN A 370 -13.05 2.79 -7.15
CA ASN A 370 -12.63 2.46 -5.79
C ASN A 370 -13.62 3.00 -4.76
N ALA A 371 -14.13 2.15 -3.88
CA ALA A 371 -14.99 2.55 -2.77
C ALA A 371 -14.20 3.37 -1.76
N THR A 372 -14.87 4.26 -1.05
CA THR A 372 -14.25 4.97 0.07
C THR A 372 -13.86 4.00 1.18
N GLY A 373 -12.63 4.11 1.68
CA GLY A 373 -12.07 3.20 2.68
C GLY A 373 -10.55 3.26 2.67
N CYS A 374 -9.86 2.30 3.31
CA CYS A 374 -8.39 2.27 3.28
C CYS A 374 -7.88 2.34 1.83
N SER A 375 -8.49 1.61 0.90
CA SER A 375 -8.11 1.59 -0.50
C SER A 375 -8.21 2.92 -1.24
N SER A 376 -9.15 3.80 -0.87
CA SER A 376 -9.16 5.15 -1.43
C SER A 376 -8.17 6.08 -0.74
N ILE A 377 -7.94 5.91 0.56
CA ILE A 377 -7.00 6.75 1.32
C ILE A 377 -5.56 6.49 0.91
N TRP A 378 -5.16 5.22 0.79
CA TRP A 378 -3.82 4.92 0.28
C TRP A 378 -3.74 5.02 -1.25
N GLY A 379 -4.84 4.85 -1.99
CA GLY A 379 -4.85 4.78 -3.45
C GLY A 379 -5.02 6.11 -4.19
N GLY A 380 -5.66 7.11 -3.57
CA GLY A 380 -5.90 8.44 -4.16
C GLY A 380 -5.70 9.63 -3.21
N PRO A 381 -4.58 9.76 -2.48
CA PRO A 381 -4.28 10.93 -1.66
C PRO A 381 -3.87 12.15 -2.53
N ALA A 382 -4.83 12.74 -3.25
CA ALA A 382 -4.67 13.97 -4.05
C ALA A 382 -3.34 14.02 -4.82
N ALA A 383 -2.50 15.03 -4.54
CA ALA A 383 -1.25 15.31 -5.26
C ALA A 383 -0.17 14.23 -5.14
N THR A 384 -0.30 13.22 -4.28
CA THR A 384 0.68 12.13 -4.13
C THR A 384 0.46 11.01 -5.14
N SER A 385 -0.74 10.78 -5.70
CA SER A 385 -1.10 9.65 -6.61
C SER A 385 -0.08 8.49 -6.77
N PRO A 386 -0.27 7.35 -6.08
CA PRO A 386 0.62 6.17 -6.14
C PRO A 386 0.42 5.27 -7.35
N TYR A 387 -0.71 5.39 -8.05
CA TYR A 387 -0.87 4.75 -9.35
C TYR A 387 0.02 5.46 -10.37
N CYS A 388 0.69 4.71 -11.23
CA CYS A 388 1.63 5.24 -12.22
C CYS A 388 1.44 4.60 -13.61
N VAL A 389 2.25 5.02 -14.57
CA VAL A 389 2.18 4.56 -15.97
C VAL A 389 3.40 3.72 -16.34
N ASN A 390 3.25 2.84 -17.34
CA ASN A 390 4.34 2.11 -17.96
C ASN A 390 5.12 3.00 -18.95
N GLU A 391 6.11 2.41 -19.62
CA GLU A 391 6.97 3.08 -20.61
C GLU A 391 6.21 3.67 -21.81
N ASN A 392 4.99 3.19 -22.09
CA ASN A 392 4.13 3.69 -23.16
C ASN A 392 3.15 4.77 -22.67
N GLY A 393 3.23 5.19 -21.39
CA GLY A 393 2.30 6.14 -20.80
C GLY A 393 0.94 5.54 -20.42
N HIS A 394 0.78 4.21 -20.45
CA HIS A 394 -0.46 3.53 -20.05
C HIS A 394 -0.42 3.12 -18.58
N GLY A 395 -1.53 3.33 -17.85
CA GLY A 395 -1.68 2.92 -16.46
C GLY A 395 -3.14 2.89 -16.02
N PRO A 396 -3.42 2.49 -14.77
CA PRO A 396 -4.78 2.42 -14.25
C PRO A 396 -5.43 3.80 -14.21
N ALA A 397 -6.57 3.97 -14.87
CA ALA A 397 -7.41 5.15 -14.67
C ALA A 397 -8.22 4.94 -13.38
N TRP A 398 -7.90 5.71 -12.34
CA TRP A 398 -8.45 5.51 -11.00
C TRP A 398 -9.45 6.61 -10.64
N ALA A 399 -10.57 6.22 -10.03
CA ALA A 399 -11.53 7.16 -9.46
C ALA A 399 -12.19 6.59 -8.20
N ASN A 400 -12.47 7.47 -7.25
CA ASN A 400 -13.32 7.21 -6.09
C ASN A 400 -14.56 8.11 -6.21
N SER A 401 -15.73 7.50 -6.33
CA SER A 401 -17.03 8.20 -6.26
C SER A 401 -17.41 8.39 -4.80
N LEU A 402 -18.20 7.47 -4.23
CA LEU A 402 -18.58 7.48 -2.82
C LEU A 402 -18.28 6.13 -2.14
N PHE A 403 -18.72 6.00 -0.90
CA PHE A 403 -18.56 4.75 -0.15
C PHE A 403 -19.57 3.70 -0.61
N GLU A 404 -20.79 4.13 -0.87
CA GLU A 404 -21.97 3.31 -1.09
C GLU A 404 -22.20 2.90 -2.56
N ASP A 405 -21.73 3.69 -3.53
CA ASP A 405 -22.11 3.59 -4.95
C ASP A 405 -21.05 2.95 -5.85
N ASN A 406 -19.98 2.42 -5.26
CA ASN A 406 -18.78 2.04 -6.00
C ASN A 406 -19.03 0.94 -7.05
N ALA A 407 -19.95 0.01 -6.77
CA ALA A 407 -20.27 -1.04 -7.73
C ALA A 407 -20.95 -0.43 -8.97
N GLU A 408 -21.94 0.41 -8.73
CA GLU A 408 -22.75 1.10 -9.72
C GLU A 408 -21.91 2.08 -10.55
N HIS A 409 -20.98 2.77 -9.91
CA HIS A 409 -20.01 3.64 -10.57
C HIS A 409 -19.10 2.84 -11.51
N GLY A 410 -18.57 1.70 -11.06
CA GLY A 410 -17.81 0.78 -11.92
C GLY A 410 -18.63 0.21 -13.08
N LEU A 411 -19.90 -0.14 -12.85
CA LEU A 411 -20.82 -0.54 -13.90
C LEU A 411 -21.08 0.59 -14.91
N GLY A 412 -21.14 1.84 -14.45
CA GLY A 412 -21.21 3.02 -15.30
C GLY A 412 -19.99 3.17 -16.20
N MET A 413 -18.78 3.01 -15.65
CA MET A 413 -17.54 2.99 -16.43
C MET A 413 -17.56 1.90 -17.51
N TYR A 414 -17.95 0.67 -17.14
CA TYR A 414 -18.11 -0.44 -18.08
C TYR A 414 -19.09 -0.09 -19.21
N THR A 415 -20.27 0.42 -18.85
CA THR A 415 -21.34 0.72 -19.80
C THR A 415 -20.89 1.77 -20.81
N ALA A 416 -20.24 2.85 -20.35
CA ALA A 416 -19.68 3.86 -21.22
C ALA A 416 -18.65 3.27 -22.20
N GLN A 417 -17.75 2.42 -21.69
CA GLN A 417 -16.71 1.77 -22.49
C GLN A 417 -17.33 0.84 -23.54
N ALA A 418 -18.30 0.02 -23.15
CA ALA A 418 -19.01 -0.91 -24.03
C ALA A 418 -19.70 -0.18 -25.19
N VAL A 419 -20.45 0.90 -24.90
CA VAL A 419 -21.14 1.71 -25.91
C VAL A 419 -20.16 2.36 -26.90
N ILE A 420 -19.05 2.92 -26.40
CA ILE A 420 -18.03 3.52 -27.26
C ILE A 420 -17.40 2.46 -28.16
N ARG A 421 -17.04 1.29 -27.61
CA ARG A 421 -16.42 0.20 -28.38
C ARG A 421 -17.36 -0.42 -29.39
N GLU A 422 -18.63 -0.59 -29.07
CA GLU A 422 -19.62 -1.09 -30.01
C GLU A 422 -19.82 -0.12 -31.19
N SER A 423 -19.87 1.19 -30.89
CA SER A 423 -19.90 2.23 -31.93
C SER A 423 -18.67 2.16 -32.85
N LEU A 424 -17.48 2.01 -32.27
CA LEU A 424 -16.24 1.83 -33.05
C LEU A 424 -16.26 0.54 -33.86
N ALA A 425 -16.77 -0.56 -33.31
CA ALA A 425 -16.88 -1.82 -34.03
C ALA A 425 -17.77 -1.71 -35.27
N ASN A 426 -18.89 -1.00 -35.16
CA ASN A 426 -19.76 -0.72 -36.32
C ASN A 426 -19.04 0.09 -37.40
N LYS A 427 -18.23 1.08 -37.01
CA LYS A 427 -17.40 1.86 -37.95
C LYS A 427 -16.31 1.00 -38.59
N VAL A 428 -15.64 0.14 -37.82
CA VAL A 428 -14.63 -0.79 -38.34
C VAL A 428 -15.26 -1.77 -39.34
N ARG A 429 -16.45 -2.30 -39.08
CA ARG A 429 -17.21 -3.12 -40.05
C ARG A 429 -17.48 -2.36 -41.35
N SER A 430 -17.95 -1.10 -41.25
CA SER A 430 -18.17 -0.26 -42.43
C SER A 430 -16.89 0.00 -43.24
N VAL A 431 -15.75 0.22 -42.57
CA VAL A 431 -14.43 0.35 -43.24
C VAL A 431 -14.04 -0.96 -43.92
N MET A 432 -14.26 -2.10 -43.27
CA MET A 432 -13.97 -3.44 -43.81
C MET A 432 -14.81 -3.77 -45.05
N GLU A 433 -16.09 -3.39 -45.05
CA GLU A 433 -17.01 -3.60 -46.18
C GLU A 433 -16.71 -2.68 -47.38
N SER A 434 -16.21 -1.48 -47.13
CA SER A 434 -15.98 -0.46 -48.18
C SER A 434 -14.55 -0.45 -48.75
N THR A 435 -13.58 -1.02 -48.05
CA THR A 435 -12.19 -1.02 -48.49
C THR A 435 -11.93 -2.08 -49.58
N VAL A 436 -11.07 -1.72 -50.55
CA VAL A 436 -10.52 -2.66 -51.54
C VAL A 436 -9.16 -3.24 -51.14
N SER A 437 -8.56 -2.75 -50.05
CA SER A 437 -7.29 -3.26 -49.52
C SER A 437 -7.53 -4.51 -48.68
N GLU A 438 -7.00 -5.65 -49.13
CA GLU A 438 -7.07 -6.92 -48.40
C GLU A 438 -6.34 -6.86 -47.06
N GLU A 439 -5.22 -6.15 -46.98
CA GLU A 439 -4.50 -5.91 -45.72
C GLU A 439 -5.37 -5.17 -44.69
N ARG A 440 -6.12 -4.15 -45.15
CA ARG A 440 -7.06 -3.43 -44.28
C ARG A 440 -8.22 -4.31 -43.84
N LYS A 441 -8.77 -5.14 -44.74
CA LYS A 441 -9.81 -6.10 -44.36
C LYS A 441 -9.31 -7.06 -43.30
N ALA A 442 -8.12 -7.62 -43.48
CA ALA A 442 -7.50 -8.53 -42.52
C ALA A 442 -7.27 -7.87 -41.16
N ALA A 443 -6.79 -6.62 -41.12
CA ALA A 443 -6.61 -5.88 -39.88
C ALA A 443 -7.95 -5.61 -39.15
N CYS A 444 -9.00 -5.23 -39.88
CA CYS A 444 -10.33 -5.04 -39.32
C CYS A 444 -10.90 -6.35 -38.77
N GLN A 445 -10.80 -7.45 -39.54
CA GLN A 445 -11.30 -8.76 -39.15
C GLN A 445 -10.57 -9.29 -37.91
N ALA A 446 -9.23 -9.21 -37.87
CA ALA A 446 -8.45 -9.65 -36.72
C ALA A 446 -8.82 -8.88 -35.43
N TRP A 447 -9.11 -7.58 -35.53
CA TRP A 447 -9.58 -6.80 -34.38
C TRP A 447 -11.00 -7.19 -33.95
N LEU A 448 -11.91 -7.47 -34.90
CA LEU A 448 -13.27 -7.92 -34.61
C LEU A 448 -13.27 -9.33 -33.97
N ASP A 449 -12.44 -10.25 -34.46
CA ASP A 449 -12.32 -11.62 -33.95
C ASP A 449 -11.80 -11.65 -32.50
N THR A 450 -10.97 -10.68 -32.14
CA THR A 450 -10.38 -10.55 -30.80
C THR A 450 -11.13 -9.58 -29.89
N PHE A 451 -12.27 -9.01 -30.33
CA PHE A 451 -12.93 -7.87 -29.68
C PHE A 451 -13.19 -8.05 -28.17
N ASN A 452 -13.49 -9.28 -27.72
CA ASN A 452 -13.77 -9.60 -26.31
C ASN A 452 -12.59 -10.22 -25.55
N ASP A 453 -11.44 -10.43 -26.18
CA ASP A 453 -10.24 -10.97 -25.54
C ASP A 453 -9.27 -9.85 -25.17
N GLY A 454 -9.07 -9.61 -23.88
CA GLY A 454 -8.27 -8.49 -23.39
C GLY A 454 -6.78 -8.54 -23.77
N GLU A 455 -6.23 -9.74 -23.99
CA GLU A 455 -4.82 -9.91 -24.32
C GLU A 455 -4.62 -9.99 -25.83
N ALA A 456 -5.41 -10.82 -26.53
CA ALA A 456 -5.32 -10.96 -27.99
C ALA A 456 -5.70 -9.65 -28.71
N ASN A 457 -6.61 -8.85 -28.15
CA ASN A 457 -7.02 -7.58 -28.74
C ASN A 457 -5.92 -6.52 -28.71
N LYS A 458 -4.88 -6.64 -27.87
CA LYS A 458 -3.79 -5.65 -27.80
C LYS A 458 -3.02 -5.59 -29.12
N ALA A 459 -2.52 -6.73 -29.59
CA ALA A 459 -1.77 -6.81 -30.84
C ALA A 459 -2.64 -6.47 -32.05
N ALA A 460 -3.89 -6.96 -32.07
CA ALA A 460 -4.84 -6.66 -33.13
C ALA A 460 -5.20 -5.16 -33.19
N THR A 461 -5.37 -4.50 -32.04
CA THR A 461 -5.63 -3.05 -31.96
C THR A 461 -4.44 -2.25 -32.49
N ALA A 462 -3.22 -2.59 -32.07
CA ALA A 462 -2.02 -1.91 -32.56
C ALA A 462 -1.87 -2.03 -34.09
N ALA A 463 -2.10 -3.22 -34.63
CA ALA A 463 -2.08 -3.47 -36.07
C ALA A 463 -3.17 -2.70 -36.82
N LEU A 464 -4.40 -2.64 -36.28
CA LEU A 464 -5.49 -1.87 -36.85
C LEU A 464 -5.17 -0.38 -36.87
N ILE A 465 -4.70 0.18 -35.76
CA ILE A 465 -4.34 1.61 -35.67
C ILE A 465 -3.27 1.95 -36.71
N ALA A 466 -2.19 1.16 -36.78
CA ALA A 466 -1.12 1.39 -37.75
C ALA A 466 -1.62 1.34 -39.20
N ASN A 467 -2.51 0.39 -39.53
CA ASN A 467 -3.11 0.29 -40.88
C ASN A 467 -4.00 1.48 -41.23
N LEU A 468 -4.79 1.98 -40.26
CA LEU A 468 -5.67 3.12 -40.44
C LEU A 468 -4.87 4.42 -40.59
N GLU A 469 -3.84 4.63 -39.77
CA GLU A 469 -2.95 5.80 -39.82
C GLU A 469 -2.13 5.87 -41.12
N ALA A 470 -1.70 4.71 -41.65
CA ALA A 470 -0.96 4.65 -42.91
C ALA A 470 -1.75 5.23 -44.10
N LYS A 471 -3.09 5.20 -44.06
CA LYS A 471 -3.94 5.80 -45.09
C LYS A 471 -5.33 6.16 -44.56
N VAL A 472 -5.50 7.40 -44.12
CA VAL A 472 -6.81 7.96 -43.79
C VAL A 472 -7.60 8.20 -45.08
N CYS A 473 -8.55 7.33 -45.40
CA CYS A 473 -9.23 7.33 -46.70
C CYS A 473 -10.62 7.97 -46.70
N CYS A 474 -11.21 8.19 -45.53
CA CYS A 474 -12.55 8.73 -45.36
C CYS A 474 -12.76 9.25 -43.93
N ASP A 475 -13.84 9.99 -43.73
CA ASP A 475 -14.23 10.53 -42.43
C ASP A 475 -14.41 9.43 -41.38
N THR A 476 -14.96 8.27 -41.76
CA THR A 476 -15.10 7.12 -40.84
C THR A 476 -13.76 6.68 -40.25
N VAL A 477 -12.68 6.66 -41.05
CA VAL A 477 -11.34 6.32 -40.55
C VAL A 477 -10.81 7.41 -39.64
N ALA A 478 -10.99 8.69 -40.00
CA ALA A 478 -10.59 9.81 -39.15
C ALA A 478 -11.33 9.78 -37.79
N GLU A 479 -12.62 9.48 -37.79
CA GLU A 479 -13.43 9.33 -36.58
C GLU A 479 -12.97 8.16 -35.71
N ILE A 480 -12.64 7.00 -36.30
CA ILE A 480 -12.07 5.87 -35.54
C ILE A 480 -10.75 6.30 -34.88
N LEU A 481 -9.85 6.94 -35.64
CA LEU A 481 -8.55 7.37 -35.14
C LEU A 481 -8.64 8.43 -34.04
N SER A 482 -9.66 9.30 -34.09
CA SER A 482 -9.92 10.29 -33.03
C SER A 482 -10.27 9.67 -31.67
N LYS A 483 -10.66 8.38 -31.65
CA LYS A 483 -11.03 7.60 -30.46
C LYS A 483 -10.21 6.32 -30.31
N LYS A 484 -9.01 6.28 -30.91
CA LYS A 484 -8.19 5.06 -30.99
C LYS A 484 -7.85 4.45 -29.64
N GLU A 485 -7.77 5.27 -28.59
CA GLU A 485 -7.55 4.82 -27.20
C GLU A 485 -8.65 3.89 -26.67
N TYR A 486 -9.85 3.94 -27.24
CA TYR A 486 -10.97 3.07 -26.86
C TYR A 486 -11.00 1.75 -27.63
N LEU A 487 -10.22 1.58 -28.71
CA LEU A 487 -10.24 0.35 -29.53
C LEU A 487 -9.83 -0.88 -28.72
N SER A 488 -8.82 -0.77 -27.86
CA SER A 488 -8.40 -1.86 -26.99
C SER A 488 -9.44 -2.15 -25.90
N LYS A 489 -9.77 -3.42 -25.68
CA LYS A 489 -10.62 -3.86 -24.56
C LYS A 489 -10.02 -3.34 -23.24
N LYS A 490 -10.85 -2.73 -22.40
CA LYS A 490 -10.46 -2.27 -21.07
C LYS A 490 -10.88 -3.30 -20.02
N SER A 491 -10.11 -3.39 -18.93
CA SER A 491 -10.40 -4.22 -17.77
C SER A 491 -11.02 -3.34 -16.69
N VAL A 492 -12.31 -3.51 -16.40
CA VAL A 492 -13.00 -2.70 -15.38
C VAL A 492 -12.91 -3.41 -14.03
N TRP A 493 -12.25 -2.76 -13.08
CA TRP A 493 -12.05 -3.24 -11.73
C TRP A 493 -12.76 -2.36 -10.71
N ILE A 494 -13.40 -3.01 -9.75
CA ILE A 494 -14.17 -2.39 -8.69
C ILE A 494 -13.56 -2.81 -7.36
N PHE A 495 -12.80 -1.90 -6.76
CA PHE A 495 -12.01 -2.13 -5.55
C PHE A 495 -12.74 -1.62 -4.31
N GLY A 496 -12.70 -2.36 -3.21
CA GLY A 496 -13.19 -1.86 -1.93
C GLY A 496 -12.96 -2.83 -0.76
N GLY A 497 -13.12 -2.32 0.45
CA GLY A 497 -12.99 -3.13 1.68
C GLY A 497 -14.27 -3.91 2.02
N ASP A 498 -14.20 -4.73 3.06
CA ASP A 498 -15.35 -5.50 3.52
C ASP A 498 -16.54 -4.64 3.99
N GLY A 499 -16.29 -3.47 4.59
CA GLY A 499 -17.38 -2.57 4.99
C GLY A 499 -18.24 -2.06 3.83
N TRP A 500 -17.63 -1.84 2.67
CA TRP A 500 -18.38 -1.53 1.47
C TRP A 500 -19.17 -2.74 0.98
N ALA A 501 -18.48 -3.84 0.67
CA ALA A 501 -19.06 -4.96 -0.05
C ALA A 501 -20.08 -5.77 0.79
N TYR A 502 -19.90 -5.84 2.10
CA TYR A 502 -20.76 -6.62 2.98
C TYR A 502 -21.91 -5.79 3.53
N ASP A 503 -21.72 -4.47 3.71
CA ASP A 503 -22.67 -3.58 4.36
C ASP A 503 -23.27 -2.52 3.42
N ILE A 504 -22.65 -1.33 3.34
CA ILE A 504 -23.32 -0.14 2.79
C ILE A 504 -23.53 -0.23 1.28
N GLY A 505 -22.56 -0.78 0.55
CA GLY A 505 -22.63 -0.95 -0.90
C GLY A 505 -23.08 -2.33 -1.33
N PHE A 506 -23.49 -3.21 -0.40
CA PHE A 506 -23.87 -4.57 -0.73
C PHE A 506 -25.03 -4.65 -1.73
N GLY A 507 -26.01 -3.75 -1.62
CA GLY A 507 -27.12 -3.70 -2.57
C GLY A 507 -26.65 -3.41 -4.00
N GLY A 508 -25.69 -2.50 -4.15
CA GLY A 508 -25.03 -2.21 -5.42
C GLY A 508 -24.17 -3.36 -5.93
N VAL A 509 -23.36 -3.97 -5.06
CA VAL A 509 -22.54 -5.15 -5.40
C VAL A 509 -23.42 -6.28 -5.90
N ASP A 510 -24.50 -6.59 -5.20
CA ASP A 510 -25.47 -7.63 -5.59
C ASP A 510 -26.08 -7.33 -6.97
N HIS A 511 -26.56 -6.10 -7.19
CA HIS A 511 -27.16 -5.70 -8.46
C HIS A 511 -26.16 -5.78 -9.63
N VAL A 512 -24.92 -5.34 -9.41
CA VAL A 512 -23.88 -5.34 -10.46
C VAL A 512 -23.45 -6.76 -10.80
N LEU A 513 -23.29 -7.64 -9.82
CA LEU A 513 -23.06 -9.06 -10.09
C LEU A 513 -24.25 -9.69 -10.84
N ALA A 514 -25.48 -9.32 -10.50
CA ALA A 514 -26.69 -9.80 -11.19
C ALA A 514 -26.85 -9.25 -12.62
N SER A 515 -26.19 -8.15 -12.97
CA SER A 515 -26.30 -7.52 -14.29
C SER A 515 -25.67 -8.33 -15.43
N ASN A 516 -24.90 -9.37 -15.10
CA ASN A 516 -24.16 -10.22 -16.02
C ASN A 516 -23.26 -9.42 -16.98
N LYS A 517 -22.59 -8.37 -16.47
CA LYS A 517 -21.62 -7.55 -17.20
C LYS A 517 -20.19 -7.93 -16.84
N ASP A 518 -19.28 -7.78 -17.80
CA ASP A 518 -17.85 -8.09 -17.67
C ASP A 518 -17.14 -7.02 -16.82
N VAL A 519 -17.27 -7.18 -15.50
CA VAL A 519 -16.65 -6.34 -14.47
C VAL A 519 -16.02 -7.22 -13.38
N ASN A 520 -14.91 -6.75 -12.81
CA ASN A 520 -14.13 -7.47 -11.81
C ASN A 520 -14.22 -6.77 -10.44
N ILE A 521 -14.95 -7.35 -9.49
CA ILE A 521 -15.02 -6.87 -8.11
C ILE A 521 -13.90 -7.52 -7.29
N PHE A 522 -13.06 -6.70 -6.65
CA PHE A 522 -12.07 -7.16 -5.68
C PHE A 522 -12.37 -6.58 -4.30
N VAL A 523 -12.67 -7.47 -3.35
CA VAL A 523 -12.92 -7.13 -1.95
C VAL A 523 -11.67 -7.43 -1.11
N PHE A 524 -11.09 -6.38 -0.52
CA PHE A 524 -10.04 -6.51 0.48
C PHE A 524 -10.69 -6.77 1.85
N ASP A 525 -10.83 -8.05 2.21
CA ASP A 525 -11.55 -8.43 3.42
C ASP A 525 -10.64 -8.36 4.65
N THR A 526 -10.74 -7.24 5.36
CA THR A 526 -10.06 -7.01 6.63
C THR A 526 -10.94 -7.39 7.83
N GLU A 527 -12.18 -7.82 7.60
CA GLU A 527 -13.16 -8.17 8.62
C GLU A 527 -13.48 -7.07 9.64
N VAL A 528 -13.15 -5.81 9.33
CA VAL A 528 -13.45 -4.60 10.12
C VAL A 528 -13.45 -3.37 9.21
N TYR A 529 -14.04 -2.26 9.67
CA TYR A 529 -13.86 -0.97 8.99
C TYR A 529 -12.51 -0.40 9.39
N SER A 530 -11.46 -0.82 8.68
CA SER A 530 -10.07 -0.49 9.03
C SER A 530 -9.82 1.02 9.10
N ASN A 531 -10.23 1.76 8.08
CA ASN A 531 -9.94 3.20 7.95
C ASN A 531 -10.50 4.06 9.10
N THR A 532 -11.70 3.74 9.57
CA THR A 532 -12.42 4.54 10.57
C THR A 532 -12.12 4.12 12.01
N GLY A 533 -11.13 3.24 12.24
CA GLY A 533 -10.69 2.84 13.58
C GLY A 533 -11.17 1.47 14.04
N GLY A 534 -11.59 0.59 13.11
CA GLY A 534 -11.91 -0.81 13.38
C GLY A 534 -13.29 -1.05 13.99
N GLN A 535 -14.33 -0.52 13.35
CA GLN A 535 -15.72 -0.88 13.62
C GLN A 535 -16.02 -2.29 13.11
N ALA A 536 -16.94 -2.97 13.80
CA ALA A 536 -17.46 -4.24 13.35
C ALA A 536 -18.21 -4.09 12.01
N SER A 537 -18.01 -5.05 11.10
CA SER A 537 -18.73 -5.18 9.84
C SER A 537 -19.55 -6.47 9.83
N LYS A 538 -20.42 -6.68 8.82
CA LYS A 538 -20.99 -8.03 8.59
C LYS A 538 -19.94 -9.07 8.19
N ALA A 539 -18.72 -8.66 7.84
CA ALA A 539 -17.59 -9.54 7.62
C ALA A 539 -16.81 -9.90 8.90
N SER A 540 -16.99 -9.19 10.02
CA SER A 540 -16.41 -9.57 11.31
C SER A 540 -16.94 -10.92 11.79
N ASN A 541 -16.08 -11.71 12.45
CA ASN A 541 -16.40 -13.09 12.84
C ASN A 541 -16.79 -13.24 14.32
N ILE A 542 -17.28 -14.42 14.73
CA ILE A 542 -17.77 -14.70 16.09
C ILE A 542 -16.65 -14.52 17.12
N GLY A 543 -16.92 -13.85 18.23
CA GLY A 543 -15.92 -13.60 19.29
C GLY A 543 -14.89 -12.53 18.93
N GLN A 544 -14.94 -11.96 17.72
CA GLN A 544 -14.07 -10.85 17.34
C GLN A 544 -14.50 -9.57 18.07
N VAL A 545 -13.54 -8.92 18.73
CA VAL A 545 -13.73 -7.62 19.38
C VAL A 545 -13.40 -6.50 18.40
N ALA A 546 -14.34 -5.58 18.24
CA ALA A 546 -14.23 -4.38 17.40
C ALA A 546 -15.08 -3.25 18.02
N GLN A 547 -14.98 -2.01 17.52
CA GLN A 547 -15.95 -0.98 17.92
C GLN A 547 -17.36 -1.43 17.53
N PHE A 548 -18.35 -1.13 18.38
CA PHE A 548 -19.73 -1.66 18.31
C PHE A 548 -19.88 -3.19 18.52
N ALA A 549 -18.77 -3.89 18.82
CA ALA A 549 -18.76 -5.30 19.22
C ALA A 549 -17.73 -5.53 20.36
N ALA A 550 -17.76 -4.66 21.38
CA ALA A 550 -16.74 -4.62 22.43
C ALA A 550 -16.65 -5.92 23.25
N SER A 551 -17.77 -6.64 23.41
CA SER A 551 -17.86 -7.92 24.12
C SER A 551 -17.75 -9.15 23.20
N GLY A 552 -17.18 -8.96 22.01
CA GLY A 552 -17.11 -10.00 20.98
C GLY A 552 -18.42 -10.10 20.18
N LYS A 553 -18.32 -10.12 18.86
CA LYS A 553 -19.47 -10.27 17.96
C LYS A 553 -20.13 -11.65 18.14
N GLU A 554 -21.45 -11.69 18.23
CA GLU A 554 -22.19 -12.93 18.49
C GLU A 554 -22.66 -13.64 17.21
N THR A 555 -22.85 -12.88 16.12
CA THR A 555 -23.34 -13.41 14.85
C THR A 555 -22.19 -13.87 13.95
N LYS A 556 -22.43 -14.92 13.17
CA LYS A 556 -21.43 -15.40 12.19
C LYS A 556 -21.14 -14.37 11.10
N LYS A 557 -19.98 -14.52 10.47
CA LYS A 557 -19.60 -13.79 9.25
C LYS A 557 -20.65 -14.03 8.15
N LYS A 558 -21.09 -12.98 7.46
CA LYS A 558 -21.94 -13.09 6.27
C LYS A 558 -21.15 -13.80 5.16
N SER A 559 -21.74 -14.78 4.48
CA SER A 559 -21.08 -15.46 3.36
C SER A 559 -21.37 -14.74 2.04
N LEU A 560 -20.58 -13.71 1.72
CA LEU A 560 -20.72 -12.96 0.45
C LEU A 560 -20.47 -13.85 -0.76
N ALA A 561 -19.49 -14.76 -0.68
CA ALA A 561 -19.16 -15.69 -1.76
C ALA A 561 -20.34 -16.61 -2.10
N GLU A 562 -21.00 -17.22 -1.11
CA GLU A 562 -22.14 -18.10 -1.35
C GLU A 562 -23.34 -17.35 -1.93
N ILE A 563 -23.58 -16.10 -1.48
CA ILE A 563 -24.62 -15.25 -2.06
C ILE A 563 -24.33 -15.02 -3.55
N ALA A 564 -23.10 -14.66 -3.91
CA ALA A 564 -22.72 -14.45 -5.30
C ALA A 564 -22.79 -15.74 -6.14
N MET A 565 -22.34 -16.89 -5.60
CA MET A 565 -22.42 -18.18 -6.28
C MET A 565 -23.86 -18.62 -6.57
N SER A 566 -24.85 -18.16 -5.78
CA SER A 566 -26.26 -18.50 -5.98
C SER A 566 -26.83 -18.03 -7.33
N TYR A 567 -26.22 -17.02 -7.97
CA TYR A 567 -26.59 -16.60 -9.32
C TYR A 567 -26.22 -17.64 -10.40
N GLY A 568 -25.20 -18.46 -10.16
CA GLY A 568 -24.75 -19.52 -11.07
C GLY A 568 -23.97 -19.06 -12.30
N TYR A 569 -23.95 -17.76 -12.62
CA TYR A 569 -23.18 -17.15 -13.73
C TYR A 569 -22.15 -16.10 -13.26
N VAL A 570 -21.91 -16.00 -11.96
CA VAL A 570 -20.88 -15.12 -11.40
C VAL A 570 -19.63 -15.94 -11.11
N TYR A 571 -18.47 -15.54 -11.63
CA TYR A 571 -17.20 -16.13 -11.20
C TYR A 571 -16.91 -15.69 -9.77
N VAL A 572 -16.60 -16.63 -8.86
CA VAL A 572 -16.33 -16.30 -7.45
C VAL A 572 -15.04 -16.96 -7.00
N ALA A 573 -14.13 -16.19 -6.40
CA ALA A 573 -12.92 -16.75 -5.78
C ALA A 573 -12.68 -16.19 -4.38
N GLN A 574 -12.27 -17.07 -3.48
CA GLN A 574 -11.78 -16.70 -2.15
C GLN A 574 -10.28 -17.02 -2.10
N ILE A 575 -9.46 -16.00 -1.80
CA ILE A 575 -7.99 -16.06 -1.95
C ILE A 575 -7.26 -15.58 -0.69
N ALA A 576 -6.04 -16.06 -0.48
CA ALA A 576 -5.14 -15.60 0.57
C ALA A 576 -3.67 -15.71 0.07
N MET A 577 -3.03 -14.59 -0.28
CA MET A 577 -1.77 -14.60 -1.04
C MET A 577 -0.63 -15.25 -0.27
N GLY A 578 -0.58 -15.08 1.05
CA GLY A 578 0.42 -15.69 1.92
C GLY A 578 0.19 -17.20 2.13
N ALA A 579 -1.03 -17.69 1.91
CA ALA A 579 -1.35 -19.11 2.01
C ALA A 579 -1.03 -19.87 0.71
N ASN A 580 -1.45 -19.32 -0.42
CA ASN A 580 -1.23 -19.93 -1.74
C ASN A 580 -1.03 -18.87 -2.83
N PRO A 581 0.22 -18.44 -3.09
CA PRO A 581 0.54 -17.45 -4.12
C PRO A 581 0.10 -17.87 -5.53
N ALA A 582 0.24 -19.15 -5.87
CA ALA A 582 -0.13 -19.66 -7.19
C ALA A 582 -1.64 -19.62 -7.42
N GLN A 583 -2.44 -20.00 -6.41
CA GLN A 583 -3.89 -19.92 -6.46
C GLN A 583 -4.38 -18.47 -6.55
N THR A 584 -3.70 -17.53 -5.87
CA THR A 584 -4.02 -16.11 -5.95
C THR A 584 -3.86 -15.56 -7.37
N ILE A 585 -2.72 -15.81 -8.03
CA ILE A 585 -2.52 -15.37 -9.41
C ILE A 585 -3.52 -16.04 -10.35
N LYS A 586 -3.74 -17.36 -10.17
CA LYS A 586 -4.68 -18.12 -10.99
C LYS A 586 -6.10 -17.56 -10.91
N ALA A 587 -6.61 -17.32 -9.70
CA ALA A 587 -7.94 -16.76 -9.47
C ALA A 587 -8.11 -15.38 -10.11
N ILE A 588 -7.11 -14.50 -9.95
CA ILE A 588 -7.11 -13.16 -10.53
C ILE A 588 -7.12 -13.23 -12.07
N CYS A 589 -6.32 -14.13 -12.66
CA CYS A 589 -6.30 -14.31 -14.12
C CYS A 589 -7.57 -14.94 -14.67
N GLU A 590 -8.15 -15.94 -13.99
CA GLU A 590 -9.42 -16.55 -14.40
C GLU A 590 -10.58 -15.56 -14.31
N ALA A 591 -10.68 -14.80 -13.22
CA ALA A 591 -11.68 -13.75 -13.06
C ALA A 591 -11.63 -12.70 -14.17
N GLU A 592 -10.44 -12.21 -14.53
CA GLU A 592 -10.29 -11.18 -15.56
C GLU A 592 -10.55 -11.71 -16.97
N ALA A 593 -10.24 -12.99 -17.22
CA ALA A 593 -10.51 -13.65 -18.49
C ALA A 593 -11.98 -14.07 -18.65
N TYR A 594 -12.74 -14.14 -17.55
CA TYR A 594 -14.15 -14.52 -17.57
C TYR A 594 -14.99 -13.42 -18.23
N ASN A 595 -15.75 -13.77 -19.28
CA ASN A 595 -16.61 -12.83 -20.00
C ASN A 595 -17.94 -12.60 -19.26
N GLY A 596 -17.87 -12.10 -18.03
CA GLY A 596 -19.00 -11.91 -17.15
C GLY A 596 -18.58 -11.32 -15.79
N PRO A 597 -19.50 -11.26 -14.82
CA PRO A 597 -19.22 -10.67 -13.52
C PRO A 597 -18.30 -11.57 -12.70
N SER A 598 -17.27 -10.98 -12.13
CA SER A 598 -16.29 -11.67 -11.28
C SER A 598 -16.23 -11.06 -9.89
N LEU A 599 -16.21 -11.89 -8.86
CA LEU A 599 -16.02 -11.50 -7.46
C LEU A 599 -14.80 -12.22 -6.88
N ILE A 600 -13.80 -11.47 -6.44
CA ILE A 600 -12.65 -11.97 -5.70
C ILE A 600 -12.70 -11.41 -4.28
N ILE A 601 -12.60 -12.29 -3.28
CA ILE A 601 -12.51 -11.91 -1.86
C ILE A 601 -11.13 -12.31 -1.35
N GLY A 602 -10.27 -11.31 -1.11
CA GLY A 602 -8.92 -11.52 -0.61
C GLY A 602 -8.82 -11.26 0.89
N TYR A 603 -8.36 -12.24 1.67
CA TYR A 603 -8.10 -12.05 3.09
C TYR A 603 -6.94 -11.06 3.28
N ALA A 604 -7.21 -9.92 3.93
CA ALA A 604 -6.26 -8.85 4.12
C ALA A 604 -6.03 -8.58 5.62
N PRO A 605 -5.09 -9.28 6.27
CA PRO A 605 -4.71 -8.97 7.65
C PRO A 605 -4.33 -7.51 7.81
N CYS A 606 -4.81 -6.89 8.89
CA CYS A 606 -4.71 -5.46 9.15
C CYS A 606 -4.02 -5.19 10.50
N GLU A 607 -3.42 -4.02 10.68
CA GLU A 607 -2.88 -3.61 11.99
C GLU A 607 -3.96 -3.61 13.09
N MET A 608 -5.22 -3.41 12.72
CA MET A 608 -6.38 -3.52 13.62
C MET A 608 -6.59 -4.93 14.16
N HIS A 609 -6.03 -5.97 13.52
CA HIS A 609 -6.03 -7.33 14.06
C HIS A 609 -5.01 -7.49 15.19
N SER A 610 -3.97 -6.63 15.18
CA SER A 610 -2.90 -6.63 16.17
C SER A 610 -2.29 -8.02 16.33
N ILE A 611 -1.81 -8.55 15.20
CA ILE A 611 -1.17 -9.86 15.08
C ILE A 611 0.07 -9.89 15.97
N LYS A 612 0.26 -10.98 16.73
CA LYS A 612 1.44 -11.18 17.55
C LYS A 612 2.71 -11.15 16.69
N GLY A 613 3.68 -10.34 17.09
CA GLY A 613 4.90 -10.08 16.32
C GLY A 613 4.75 -9.02 15.22
N GLY A 614 3.56 -8.43 15.06
CA GLY A 614 3.31 -7.31 14.16
C GLY A 614 3.09 -7.71 12.71
N MET A 615 2.98 -6.69 11.84
CA MET A 615 2.63 -6.86 10.43
C MET A 615 3.71 -7.58 9.60
N THR A 616 4.95 -7.72 10.08
CA THR A 616 5.96 -8.62 9.49
C THR A 616 5.41 -10.03 9.26
N ASN A 617 4.49 -10.47 10.12
CA ASN A 617 3.89 -11.81 10.07
C ASN A 617 2.64 -11.89 9.19
N CYS A 618 2.20 -10.82 8.50
CA CYS A 618 0.91 -10.80 7.82
C CYS A 618 0.74 -11.94 6.78
N GLN A 619 1.78 -12.27 6.02
CA GLN A 619 1.77 -13.38 5.06
C GLN A 619 1.69 -14.74 5.75
N ALA A 620 2.42 -14.93 6.84
CA ALA A 620 2.34 -16.14 7.65
C ALA A 620 0.95 -16.27 8.31
N GLU A 621 0.34 -15.15 8.68
CA GLU A 621 -0.99 -15.12 9.31
C GLU A 621 -2.08 -15.55 8.34
N MET A 622 -2.03 -15.08 7.08
CA MET A 622 -2.89 -15.60 6.00
C MET A 622 -2.76 -17.11 5.86
N LYS A 623 -1.52 -17.63 5.92
CA LYS A 623 -1.27 -19.07 5.83
C LYS A 623 -1.87 -19.84 7.01
N LYS A 624 -1.70 -19.34 8.25
CA LYS A 624 -2.29 -19.97 9.43
C LYS A 624 -3.81 -19.98 9.38
N ALA A 625 -4.42 -18.86 8.96
CA ALA A 625 -5.86 -18.75 8.80
C ALA A 625 -6.42 -19.81 7.85
N VAL A 626 -5.71 -20.09 6.75
CA VAL A 626 -6.08 -21.16 5.80
C VAL A 626 -5.78 -22.55 6.36
N ASP A 627 -4.60 -22.76 6.93
CA ASP A 627 -4.17 -24.06 7.44
C ASP A 627 -5.09 -24.57 8.57
N CYS A 628 -5.65 -23.71 9.41
CA CYS A 628 -6.59 -24.08 10.48
C CYS A 628 -8.07 -24.04 10.08
N GLY A 629 -8.40 -23.65 8.84
CA GLY A 629 -9.79 -23.57 8.35
C GLY A 629 -10.57 -22.32 8.76
N TYR A 630 -9.92 -21.32 9.37
CA TYR A 630 -10.53 -20.00 9.60
C TYR A 630 -10.94 -19.31 8.30
N TRP A 631 -10.09 -19.43 7.27
CA TRP A 631 -10.32 -18.96 5.91
C TRP A 631 -10.20 -20.12 4.92
N ASN A 632 -11.01 -20.17 3.88
CA ASN A 632 -10.98 -21.25 2.90
C ASN A 632 -10.65 -20.68 1.52
N LEU A 633 -9.86 -21.42 0.74
CA LEU A 633 -9.49 -21.06 -0.62
C LEU A 633 -10.34 -21.89 -1.58
N PHE A 634 -11.05 -21.23 -2.48
CA PHE A 634 -11.82 -21.89 -3.53
C PHE A 634 -12.05 -20.96 -4.71
N ARG A 635 -12.46 -21.57 -5.82
CA ARG A 635 -12.90 -20.88 -7.03
C ARG A 635 -14.16 -21.54 -7.55
N PHE A 636 -15.14 -20.74 -7.95
CA PHE A 636 -16.33 -21.12 -8.67
C PHE A 636 -16.26 -20.49 -10.06
N ASP A 637 -16.12 -21.33 -11.08
CA ASP A 637 -15.99 -20.95 -12.47
C ASP A 637 -17.23 -21.41 -13.25
N PRO A 638 -18.19 -20.52 -13.52
CA PRO A 638 -19.42 -20.87 -14.20
C PRO A 638 -19.24 -21.20 -15.69
N SER A 639 -18.08 -20.91 -16.28
CA SER A 639 -17.79 -21.23 -17.68
C SER A 639 -17.52 -22.73 -17.91
N LYS A 640 -17.27 -23.50 -16.84
CA LYS A 640 -17.07 -24.95 -16.93
C LYS A 640 -18.39 -25.67 -16.90
N GLU A 641 -18.53 -26.73 -17.68
CA GLU A 641 -19.70 -27.62 -17.60
C GLU A 641 -19.69 -28.43 -16.30
N THR A 642 -18.52 -28.98 -15.95
CA THR A 642 -18.29 -29.81 -14.76
C THR A 642 -17.12 -29.27 -13.94
N GLY A 643 -17.06 -29.61 -12.65
CA GLY A 643 -16.04 -29.07 -11.75
C GLY A 643 -16.11 -27.56 -11.57
N LYS A 644 -17.33 -26.97 -11.61
CA LYS A 644 -17.54 -25.52 -11.47
C LYS A 644 -16.96 -25.01 -10.16
N PHE A 645 -17.18 -25.74 -9.06
CA PHE A 645 -16.62 -25.40 -7.76
C PHE A 645 -15.36 -26.22 -7.47
N GLN A 646 -14.25 -25.53 -7.24
CA GLN A 646 -12.98 -26.12 -6.85
C GLN A 646 -12.56 -25.60 -5.48
N LEU A 647 -12.48 -26.51 -4.50
CA LEU A 647 -11.91 -26.24 -3.19
C LEU A 647 -10.39 -26.38 -3.26
N ASP A 648 -9.67 -25.26 -3.19
CA ASP A 648 -8.21 -25.20 -3.29
C ASP A 648 -7.51 -25.33 -1.92
N SER A 649 -8.26 -25.20 -0.82
CA SER A 649 -7.79 -25.51 0.53
C SER A 649 -7.61 -27.02 0.74
N LYS A 650 -6.61 -27.38 1.53
CA LYS A 650 -6.48 -28.74 2.09
C LYS A 650 -7.41 -28.88 3.31
N ASP A 651 -7.61 -30.11 3.77
CA ASP A 651 -8.29 -30.36 5.05
C ASP A 651 -7.67 -29.50 6.17
N PRO A 652 -8.50 -28.79 6.95
CA PRO A 652 -8.04 -28.00 8.09
C PRO A 652 -7.25 -28.86 9.08
N LYS A 653 -6.15 -28.31 9.56
CA LYS A 653 -5.35 -28.87 10.66
C LYS A 653 -5.89 -28.34 11.99
N ASP A 654 -5.42 -28.94 13.09
CA ASP A 654 -5.53 -28.33 14.42
C ASP A 654 -4.84 -26.95 14.44
N GLY A 655 -5.13 -26.14 15.45
CA GLY A 655 -4.55 -24.80 15.58
C GLY A 655 -5.56 -23.64 15.53
N TYR A 656 -6.86 -23.92 15.49
CA TYR A 656 -7.89 -22.88 15.33
C TYR A 656 -7.91 -21.90 16.51
N GLN A 657 -7.92 -22.41 17.74
CA GLN A 657 -7.93 -21.60 18.95
C GLN A 657 -6.62 -20.83 19.11
N GLU A 658 -5.49 -21.45 18.75
CA GLU A 658 -4.17 -20.83 18.74
C GLU A 658 -4.10 -19.67 17.74
N PHE A 659 -4.72 -19.83 16.57
CA PHE A 659 -4.86 -18.76 15.58
C PHE A 659 -5.63 -17.57 16.16
N LEU A 660 -6.80 -17.81 16.78
CA LEU A 660 -7.55 -16.73 17.45
C LEU A 660 -6.67 -16.04 18.51
N MET A 661 -5.98 -16.81 19.36
CA MET A 661 -5.14 -16.26 20.42
C MET A 661 -3.88 -15.53 19.91
N ASN A 662 -3.55 -15.69 18.63
CA ASN A 662 -2.46 -14.98 18.01
C ASN A 662 -2.79 -13.52 17.65
N GLU A 663 -4.08 -13.14 17.70
CA GLU A 663 -4.54 -11.80 17.33
C GLU A 663 -5.19 -11.09 18.53
N ALA A 664 -4.87 -9.81 18.74
CA ALA A 664 -5.42 -9.07 19.89
C ALA A 664 -6.94 -8.86 19.79
N ARG A 665 -7.50 -8.85 18.58
CA ARG A 665 -8.96 -8.77 18.35
C ARG A 665 -9.74 -9.95 18.92
N TYR A 666 -9.09 -11.07 19.25
CA TYR A 666 -9.71 -12.18 19.98
C TYR A 666 -9.11 -12.31 21.39
N SER A 667 -7.79 -12.36 21.52
CA SER A 667 -7.12 -12.61 22.81
C SER A 667 -7.39 -11.54 23.88
N ARG A 668 -7.88 -10.35 23.52
CA ARG A 668 -8.35 -9.38 24.53
C ARG A 668 -9.66 -9.79 25.20
N LEU A 669 -10.53 -10.50 24.49
CA LEU A 669 -11.82 -10.94 25.01
C LEU A 669 -11.64 -11.87 26.21
N THR A 670 -10.60 -12.70 26.23
CA THR A 670 -10.32 -13.60 27.37
C THR A 670 -9.97 -12.86 28.65
N ARG A 671 -9.46 -11.63 28.55
CA ARG A 671 -9.09 -10.80 29.69
C ARG A 671 -10.24 -9.91 30.15
N GLU A 672 -11.05 -9.42 29.20
CA GLU A 672 -12.14 -8.48 29.47
C GLU A 672 -13.45 -9.21 29.83
N PHE A 673 -13.74 -10.34 29.16
CA PHE A 673 -14.97 -11.12 29.30
C PHE A 673 -14.67 -12.64 29.16
N PRO A 674 -13.99 -13.28 30.14
CA PRO A 674 -13.52 -14.66 30.03
C PRO A 674 -14.64 -15.67 29.72
N ASP A 675 -15.79 -15.57 30.38
CA ASP A 675 -16.91 -16.50 30.16
C ASP A 675 -17.48 -16.38 28.74
N ARG A 676 -17.58 -15.16 28.22
CA ARG A 676 -17.99 -14.91 26.83
C ARG A 676 -16.95 -15.43 25.85
N ALA A 677 -15.66 -15.29 26.14
CA ALA A 677 -14.60 -15.79 25.29
C ALA A 677 -14.69 -17.32 25.12
N THR A 678 -14.87 -18.05 26.23
CA THR A 678 -15.00 -19.52 26.20
C THR A 678 -16.17 -19.97 25.31
N ASP A 679 -17.34 -19.36 25.45
CA ASP A 679 -18.52 -19.71 24.64
C ASP A 679 -18.37 -19.29 23.18
N LEU A 680 -17.97 -18.04 22.91
CA LEU A 680 -17.90 -17.50 21.55
C LEU A 680 -16.80 -18.16 20.72
N PHE A 681 -15.66 -18.54 21.31
CA PHE A 681 -14.60 -19.19 20.53
C PHE A 681 -14.93 -20.64 20.18
N ALA A 682 -15.63 -21.36 21.06
CA ALA A 682 -16.17 -22.68 20.73
C ALA A 682 -17.19 -22.59 19.59
N LYS A 683 -18.10 -21.59 19.65
CA LYS A 683 -19.06 -21.30 18.58
C LYS A 683 -18.38 -20.91 17.26
N ASN A 684 -17.32 -20.12 17.32
CA ASN A 684 -16.57 -19.72 16.12
C ASN A 684 -15.96 -20.95 15.43
N GLU A 685 -15.26 -21.81 16.18
CA GLU A 685 -14.67 -23.03 15.64
C GLU A 685 -15.73 -24.00 15.09
N ALA A 686 -16.86 -24.16 15.80
CA ALA A 686 -17.97 -24.97 15.32
C ALA A 686 -18.53 -24.45 13.98
N ALA A 687 -18.71 -23.13 13.85
CA ALA A 687 -19.15 -22.51 12.60
C ALA A 687 -18.14 -22.69 11.46
N ALA A 688 -16.83 -22.66 11.75
CA ALA A 688 -15.80 -22.94 10.76
C ALA A 688 -15.83 -24.40 10.28
N LYS A 689 -16.04 -25.36 11.19
CA LYS A 689 -16.22 -26.78 10.86
C LYS A 689 -17.48 -27.01 10.01
N GLU A 690 -18.60 -26.40 10.37
CA GLU A 690 -19.83 -26.46 9.58
C GLU A 690 -19.63 -25.92 8.15
N ARG A 691 -18.94 -24.78 8.02
CA ARG A 691 -18.59 -24.22 6.73
C ARG A 691 -17.71 -25.17 5.91
N TRP A 692 -16.70 -25.79 6.53
CA TRP A 692 -15.85 -26.78 5.83
C TRP A 692 -16.66 -27.94 5.27
N GLU A 693 -17.56 -28.53 6.07
CA GLU A 693 -18.45 -29.61 5.61
C GLU A 693 -19.38 -29.15 4.49
N HIS A 694 -19.86 -27.90 4.54
CA HIS A 694 -20.66 -27.32 3.46
C HIS A 694 -19.85 -27.18 2.16
N LEU A 695 -18.62 -26.65 2.21
CA LEU A 695 -17.77 -26.50 1.03
C LEU A 695 -17.45 -27.86 0.37
N LYS A 696 -17.23 -28.91 1.16
CA LYS A 696 -17.06 -30.28 0.62
C LYS A 696 -18.30 -30.78 -0.11
N LYS A 697 -19.51 -30.45 0.38
CA LYS A 697 -20.76 -30.78 -0.33
C LYS A 697 -20.87 -30.02 -1.65
N LEU A 698 -20.40 -28.78 -1.72
CA LEU A 698 -20.35 -28.02 -2.98
C LEU A 698 -19.41 -28.67 -4.00
N VAL A 699 -18.28 -29.23 -3.56
CA VAL A 699 -17.38 -30.00 -4.46
C VAL A 699 -18.13 -31.16 -5.10
N GLU A 700 -18.84 -31.99 -4.31
CA GLU A 700 -19.61 -33.11 -4.87
C GLU A 700 -20.79 -32.64 -5.73
N MET A 701 -21.46 -31.54 -5.36
CA MET A 701 -22.60 -31.00 -6.11
C MET A 701 -22.21 -30.51 -7.51
N TYR A 702 -21.00 -29.96 -7.68
CA TYR A 702 -20.51 -29.41 -8.94
C TYR A 702 -19.49 -30.30 -9.64
N LYS A 703 -19.34 -31.56 -9.23
CA LYS A 703 -18.33 -32.49 -9.73
C LYS A 703 -18.58 -32.93 -11.17
N ASP A 704 -19.83 -33.27 -11.46
CA ASP A 704 -20.28 -33.93 -12.68
C ASP A 704 -21.02 -32.99 -13.65
#